data_AF-A0A6J0BKA3-F1
#
_entry.id   AF-A0A6J0BKA3-F1
#
_cell.length_a   1.000
_cell.length_b   1.000
_cell.length_c   1.000
_cell.angle_alpha   90.00
_cell.angle_beta   90.00
_cell.angle_gamma   90.00
#
_symmetry.space_group_name_H-M   'P 1'
#
loop_
_entity.id
_entity.type
_entity.pdbx_description
1 polymer ?
#
loop_
_entity_poly.entity_id
_entity_poly.type
_entity_poly.pdbx_seq_one_letter_code
_entity_poly.pdbx_strand_id
1 'polypeptide(L)'
;MSSGIELTCESFQPPKKCHRGRTACQVTCVGAGLTRIPENMTSNLTSIVLTNNSLSTIGKNALVSYGRLTTLLMDDDEIAQIEPGAFENQKNLVWLTLLNNKLTELRRGHFTGLESLKMLLVEGNRIEYADLTDFENQTSVGWIGLNRNNICSSCLKLPYMPRLKELYLEMNRIDEISEDLLSGLPGLTGLSLKNNEIRTIRKNAFKNQQNLVELNLAYNAIITLSPHLFLPLEKLRKLILGFNPIENLSIDVLNPLQDLRSLDLQEIEIDNMDKNVFSMLPNLSFVYFKKFHYCTTYAPQVQVCLPRSDGVSSLSDLLGKPLLRAAVWGISCVTCLGNALVLWGRLTARDENRVLSIMIRNLAVSDMLMGFYLLTIAAKDLQYRDVYNVMANDWMSSWGCTIVGALAMISSEVSVLILSFMSVERFVLIASPLKINRPLTARNAYSSMIVIWVVGVIVALIPIIHWRSSTRFYGANGMCFPLHIDNPFLVGWEYSAFVFLGMNFFGLVVIFYVYTGMFASIWRTRHATPLAVGDSEFALRFFLIVLTDAACWVPIIVLKIVAMTKYPVPPDLHAWVVIFILPVNSAVNPLLYTFTTPKFRERLAEGWFGRIRNIVSRRQSDTQISRSSSNKNVILVLSTDHKESIGTQGIRYSTPFNDEGCKKKLDNHSF
;
A
#
# COMPACT_ATOMS: atom_id res chain seq x y z
N MET A 1 25.10 -34.38 66.81
CA MET A 1 24.22 -33.19 67.00
C MET A 1 25.07 -31.94 66.79
N SER A 2 25.16 -31.43 65.56
CA SER A 2 25.69 -30.10 65.29
C SER A 2 24.49 -29.16 65.17
N SER A 3 24.33 -28.28 66.16
CA SER A 3 23.34 -27.20 66.16
C SER A 3 23.59 -26.28 64.98
N GLY A 4 22.79 -26.42 63.92
CA GLY A 4 22.78 -25.52 62.77
C GLY A 4 22.17 -24.18 63.20
N ILE A 5 22.95 -23.11 63.09
CA ILE A 5 22.49 -21.75 63.30
C ILE A 5 21.59 -21.41 62.10
N GLU A 6 20.27 -21.28 62.31
CA GLU A 6 19.38 -20.71 61.29
C GLU A 6 19.79 -19.25 61.03
N LEU A 7 20.38 -18.97 59.86
CA LEU A 7 20.66 -17.61 59.45
C LEU A 7 19.34 -16.87 59.21
N THR A 8 19.08 -15.87 60.07
CA THR A 8 18.03 -14.89 59.86
C THR A 8 18.27 -14.16 58.54
N CYS A 9 17.21 -13.75 57.85
CA CYS A 9 17.38 -13.07 56.56
C CYS A 9 18.31 -11.86 56.65
N GLU A 10 18.36 -11.19 57.81
CA GLU A 10 19.23 -10.06 58.13
C GLU A 10 20.73 -10.33 58.12
N SER A 11 21.17 -11.57 58.34
CA SER A 11 22.58 -11.91 58.54
C SER A 11 23.24 -12.70 57.40
N PHE A 12 22.48 -13.08 56.36
CA PHE A 12 23.01 -13.87 55.24
C PHE A 12 23.73 -13.03 54.18
N GLN A 13 24.90 -13.50 53.71
CA GLN A 13 25.64 -12.94 52.58
C GLN A 13 25.36 -13.72 51.29
N PRO A 14 24.81 -13.07 50.23
CA PRO A 14 24.56 -13.74 48.95
C PRO A 14 25.88 -14.05 48.20
N PRO A 15 25.85 -14.95 47.19
CA PRO A 15 27.01 -15.25 46.35
C PRO A 15 27.64 -14.00 45.72
N LYS A 16 28.93 -14.09 45.33
CA LYS A 16 29.61 -12.97 44.63
C LYS A 16 28.82 -12.58 43.38
N LYS A 17 28.63 -11.27 43.18
CA LYS A 17 27.80 -10.66 42.11
C LYS A 17 26.28 -10.85 42.25
N CYS A 18 25.81 -11.36 43.38
CA CYS A 18 24.40 -11.37 43.73
C CYS A 18 24.09 -10.29 44.78
N HIS A 19 22.86 -9.80 44.77
CA HIS A 19 22.37 -8.77 45.66
C HIS A 19 21.24 -9.30 46.52
N ARG A 20 21.22 -8.88 47.78
CA ARG A 20 20.13 -9.17 48.71
C ARG A 20 19.08 -8.06 48.65
N GLY A 21 17.80 -8.42 48.67
CA GLY A 21 16.68 -7.48 48.75
C GLY A 21 16.65 -6.72 50.10
N ARG A 22 16.24 -5.45 50.06
CA ARG A 22 16.23 -4.56 51.24
C ARG A 22 15.08 -4.82 52.22
N THR A 23 13.95 -5.38 51.76
CA THR A 23 12.68 -5.44 52.53
C THR A 23 12.07 -6.84 52.62
N ALA A 24 12.52 -7.79 51.80
CA ALA A 24 12.08 -9.18 51.80
C ALA A 24 13.30 -10.12 51.80
N CYS A 25 13.11 -11.35 52.26
CA CYS A 25 14.12 -12.42 52.16
C CYS A 25 14.30 -12.84 50.68
N GLN A 26 14.94 -11.96 49.90
CA GLN A 26 15.09 -12.09 48.46
C GLN A 26 16.57 -12.07 48.07
N VAL A 27 16.93 -12.88 47.08
CA VAL A 27 18.23 -12.88 46.42
C VAL A 27 18.05 -12.66 44.92
N THR A 28 18.84 -11.74 44.36
CA THR A 28 18.84 -11.40 42.93
C THR A 28 20.26 -11.54 42.37
N CYS A 29 20.42 -12.39 41.37
CA CYS A 29 21.66 -12.63 40.64
C CYS A 29 21.40 -12.41 39.14
N VAL A 30 21.85 -11.28 38.60
CA VAL A 30 21.67 -10.94 37.17
C VAL A 30 23.04 -10.79 36.52
N GLY A 31 23.31 -11.55 35.45
CA GLY A 31 24.62 -11.49 34.78
C GLY A 31 25.79 -11.96 35.66
N ALA A 32 25.52 -12.81 36.65
CA ALA A 32 26.53 -13.26 37.61
C ALA A 32 27.41 -14.40 37.05
N GLY A 33 27.01 -15.03 35.94
CA GLY A 33 27.72 -16.15 35.32
C GLY A 33 27.57 -17.46 36.09
N LEU A 34 26.43 -17.63 36.78
CA LEU A 34 26.13 -18.84 37.53
C LEU A 34 25.82 -20.00 36.58
N THR A 35 26.40 -21.17 36.84
CA THR A 35 26.13 -22.41 36.08
C THR A 35 25.20 -23.37 36.80
N ARG A 36 24.98 -23.15 38.10
CA ARG A 36 24.07 -23.91 38.95
C ARG A 36 23.38 -22.99 39.96
N ILE A 37 22.20 -23.41 40.41
CA ILE A 37 21.49 -22.75 41.49
C ILE A 37 22.38 -22.82 42.76
N PRO A 38 22.65 -21.70 43.45
CA PRO A 38 23.45 -21.74 44.67
C PRO A 38 22.70 -22.50 45.77
N GLU A 39 23.37 -23.39 46.52
CA GLU A 39 22.73 -24.23 47.56
C GLU A 39 22.92 -23.65 48.98
N ASN A 40 24.01 -22.90 49.22
CA ASN A 40 24.39 -22.40 50.56
C ASN A 40 23.67 -21.10 50.98
N MET A 41 22.39 -20.94 50.64
CA MET A 41 21.58 -19.77 51.02
C MET A 41 20.63 -20.07 52.18
N THR A 42 20.08 -19.03 52.83
CA THR A 42 19.13 -19.21 53.96
C THR A 42 17.84 -19.93 53.52
N SER A 43 17.31 -20.81 54.37
CA SER A 43 16.04 -21.50 54.14
C SER A 43 14.81 -20.59 54.24
N ASN A 44 14.99 -19.38 54.79
CA ASN A 44 13.95 -18.36 54.93
C ASN A 44 13.71 -17.53 53.66
N LEU A 45 14.37 -17.84 52.54
CA LEU A 45 14.18 -17.14 51.27
C LEU A 45 12.75 -17.31 50.75
N THR A 46 12.15 -16.19 50.35
CA THR A 46 10.82 -16.12 49.73
C THR A 46 10.91 -15.84 48.23
N SER A 47 12.00 -15.23 47.75
CA SER A 47 12.17 -14.91 46.34
C SER A 47 13.61 -15.11 45.87
N ILE A 48 13.77 -15.83 44.75
CA ILE A 48 15.05 -16.04 44.08
C ILE A 48 14.90 -15.59 42.63
N VAL A 49 15.80 -14.71 42.18
CA VAL A 49 15.88 -14.22 40.81
C VAL A 49 17.27 -14.56 40.26
N LEU A 50 17.32 -15.44 39.28
CA LEU A 50 18.54 -15.88 38.60
C LEU A 50 18.38 -15.61 37.10
N THR A 51 18.42 -14.35 36.69
CA THR A 51 18.18 -13.98 35.28
C THR A 51 19.50 -13.75 34.55
N ASN A 52 19.58 -14.11 33.26
CA ASN A 52 20.75 -13.84 32.42
C ASN A 52 22.04 -14.44 33.03
N ASN A 53 22.03 -15.74 33.34
CA ASN A 53 23.20 -16.48 33.78
C ASN A 53 23.51 -17.60 32.75
N SER A 54 24.01 -18.74 33.22
CA SER A 54 24.36 -19.88 32.37
C SER A 54 23.90 -21.19 33.02
N LEU A 55 22.73 -21.16 33.68
CA LEU A 55 22.14 -22.34 34.30
C LEU A 55 21.75 -23.34 33.21
N SER A 56 22.18 -24.61 33.32
CA SER A 56 21.90 -25.63 32.31
C SER A 56 20.80 -26.63 32.71
N THR A 57 20.65 -26.89 34.01
CA THR A 57 19.69 -27.88 34.53
C THR A 57 19.08 -27.41 35.85
N ILE A 58 17.84 -27.84 36.12
CA ILE A 58 17.22 -27.73 37.44
C ILE A 58 17.26 -29.13 38.06
N GLY A 59 18.26 -29.38 38.90
CA GLY A 59 18.45 -30.68 39.56
C GLY A 59 17.49 -30.90 40.71
N LYS A 60 17.18 -32.18 41.01
CA LYS A 60 16.25 -32.60 42.06
C LYS A 60 16.55 -31.99 43.43
N ASN A 61 17.84 -31.87 43.75
CA ASN A 61 18.29 -31.42 45.07
C ASN A 61 18.56 -29.90 45.14
N ALA A 62 18.50 -29.19 44.01
CA ALA A 62 18.97 -27.81 43.91
C ALA A 62 18.12 -26.79 44.70
N LEU A 63 16.85 -27.11 44.95
CA LEU A 63 15.89 -26.22 45.63
C LEU A 63 15.45 -26.75 47.01
N VAL A 64 15.95 -27.90 47.47
CA VAL A 64 15.45 -28.58 48.69
C VAL A 64 15.49 -27.69 49.93
N SER A 65 16.52 -26.86 50.09
CA SER A 65 16.66 -25.94 51.22
C SER A 65 15.66 -24.77 51.20
N TYR A 66 15.00 -24.50 50.08
CA TYR A 66 14.20 -23.29 49.84
C TYR A 66 12.69 -23.57 49.86
N GLY A 67 12.19 -24.20 50.94
CA GLY A 67 10.78 -24.57 51.09
C GLY A 67 9.80 -23.40 51.29
N ARG A 68 10.29 -22.19 51.60
CA ARG A 68 9.48 -20.98 51.79
C ARG A 68 9.37 -20.09 50.54
N LEU A 69 9.92 -20.54 49.41
CA LEU A 69 9.88 -19.78 48.17
C LEU A 69 8.44 -19.55 47.70
N THR A 70 8.14 -18.30 47.36
CA THR A 70 6.92 -17.87 46.69
C THR A 70 7.20 -17.45 45.25
N THR A 71 8.42 -17.01 44.95
CA THR A 71 8.82 -16.52 43.63
C THR A 71 10.15 -17.13 43.21
N LEU A 72 10.19 -17.71 42.01
CA LEU A 72 11.41 -18.19 41.38
C LEU A 72 11.44 -17.74 39.92
N LEU A 73 12.41 -16.90 39.57
CA LEU A 73 12.62 -16.43 38.21
C LEU A 73 13.98 -16.96 37.72
N MET A 74 13.99 -17.70 36.62
CA MET A 74 15.20 -18.24 35.99
C MET A 74 15.12 -18.01 34.47
N ASP A 75 15.04 -16.74 34.10
CA ASP A 75 14.83 -16.28 32.73
C ASP A 75 16.16 -16.00 32.02
N ASP A 76 16.18 -16.15 30.70
CA ASP A 76 17.35 -15.88 29.84
C ASP A 76 18.60 -16.67 30.28
N ASP A 77 18.39 -17.94 30.63
CA ASP A 77 19.44 -18.90 30.99
C ASP A 77 19.65 -19.94 29.88
N GLU A 78 20.37 -21.02 30.16
CA GLU A 78 20.60 -22.12 29.22
C GLU A 78 19.89 -23.42 29.63
N ILE A 79 18.80 -23.32 30.42
CA ILE A 79 18.18 -24.49 31.05
C ILE A 79 17.58 -25.39 29.97
N ALA A 80 18.14 -26.58 29.82
CA ALA A 80 17.70 -27.56 28.84
C ALA A 80 16.87 -28.68 29.46
N GLN A 81 17.01 -28.93 30.76
CA GLN A 81 16.38 -30.05 31.46
C GLN A 81 15.92 -29.68 32.87
N ILE A 82 14.78 -30.24 33.26
CA ILE A 82 14.24 -30.22 34.63
C ILE A 82 14.23 -31.67 35.10
N GLU A 83 14.88 -31.96 36.23
CA GLU A 83 14.82 -33.32 36.78
C GLU A 83 13.45 -33.59 37.44
N PRO A 84 12.90 -34.80 37.32
CA PRO A 84 11.67 -35.17 38.03
C PRO A 84 11.79 -34.96 39.55
N GLY A 85 10.83 -34.25 40.13
CA GLY A 85 10.82 -33.90 41.55
C GLY A 85 11.69 -32.70 41.92
N ALA A 86 12.21 -31.93 40.95
CA ALA A 86 12.97 -30.71 41.22
C ALA A 86 12.24 -29.67 42.08
N PHE A 87 10.90 -29.68 42.08
CA PHE A 87 10.07 -28.77 42.87
C PHE A 87 9.29 -29.46 44.01
N GLU A 88 9.68 -30.68 44.40
CA GLU A 88 8.93 -31.53 45.35
C GLU A 88 8.69 -30.84 46.71
N ASN A 89 9.60 -29.94 47.13
CA ASN A 89 9.53 -29.21 48.39
C ASN A 89 8.96 -27.78 48.26
N GLN A 90 8.67 -27.32 47.04
CA GLN A 90 8.29 -25.93 46.74
C GLN A 90 6.77 -25.70 46.85
N LYS A 91 6.15 -26.18 47.92
CA LYS A 91 4.68 -26.14 48.12
C LYS A 91 4.09 -24.73 48.16
N ASN A 92 4.88 -23.73 48.56
CA ASN A 92 4.49 -22.34 48.68
C ASN A 92 4.74 -21.51 47.41
N LEU A 93 5.31 -22.10 46.37
CA LEU A 93 5.70 -21.36 45.17
C LEU A 93 4.45 -20.87 44.44
N VAL A 94 4.40 -19.57 44.15
CA VAL A 94 3.26 -18.88 43.53
C VAL A 94 3.58 -18.49 42.09
N TRP A 95 4.80 -18.02 41.83
CA TRP A 95 5.27 -17.59 40.52
C TRP A 95 6.53 -18.35 40.14
N LEU A 96 6.47 -19.03 38.99
CA LEU A 96 7.61 -19.70 38.36
C LEU A 96 7.76 -19.19 36.93
N THR A 97 8.94 -18.66 36.60
CA THR A 97 9.29 -18.26 35.24
C THR A 97 10.59 -18.93 34.79
N LEU A 98 10.55 -19.39 33.54
CA LEU A 98 11.60 -20.11 32.83
C LEU A 98 11.69 -19.55 31.39
N LEU A 99 11.57 -18.24 31.25
CA LEU A 99 11.48 -17.59 29.94
C LEU A 99 12.81 -17.70 29.19
N ASN A 100 12.75 -17.80 27.86
CA ASN A 100 13.92 -17.75 26.98
C ASN A 100 15.04 -18.73 27.36
N ASN A 101 14.67 -19.98 27.67
CA ASN A 101 15.60 -21.06 27.99
C ASN A 101 15.73 -22.04 26.81
N LYS A 102 16.30 -23.23 27.06
CA LYS A 102 16.55 -24.27 26.05
C LYS A 102 15.70 -25.53 26.27
N LEU A 103 14.59 -25.44 27.03
CA LEU A 103 13.73 -26.59 27.33
C LEU A 103 13.12 -27.17 26.05
N THR A 104 13.18 -28.49 25.90
CA THR A 104 12.60 -29.22 24.76
C THR A 104 11.32 -29.97 25.09
N GLU A 105 11.06 -30.22 26.38
CA GLU A 105 9.89 -30.96 26.83
C GLU A 105 9.49 -30.62 28.26
N LEU A 106 8.19 -30.72 28.53
CA LEU A 106 7.62 -30.75 29.87
C LEU A 106 6.97 -32.12 30.05
N ARG A 107 7.48 -32.90 31.02
CA ARG A 107 6.97 -34.24 31.32
C ARG A 107 6.36 -34.26 32.71
N ARG A 108 5.46 -35.22 32.92
CA ARG A 108 4.99 -35.58 34.26
C ARG A 108 6.17 -35.81 35.19
N GLY A 109 6.11 -35.26 36.40
CA GLY A 109 7.19 -35.25 37.38
C GLY A 109 7.97 -33.93 37.42
N HIS A 110 7.98 -33.13 36.36
CA HIS A 110 8.75 -31.89 36.31
C HIS A 110 8.19 -30.81 37.23
N PHE A 111 6.89 -30.82 37.54
CA PHE A 111 6.23 -29.80 38.34
C PHE A 111 5.54 -30.36 39.60
N THR A 112 5.82 -31.62 39.95
CA THR A 112 5.31 -32.25 41.17
C THR A 112 5.73 -31.44 42.42
N GLY A 113 4.78 -31.22 43.33
CA GLY A 113 4.98 -30.47 44.59
C GLY A 113 4.55 -29.01 44.54
N LEU A 114 4.25 -28.46 43.36
CA LEU A 114 3.81 -27.07 43.16
C LEU A 114 2.33 -26.84 43.52
N GLU A 115 1.99 -27.02 44.80
CA GLU A 115 0.62 -26.99 45.33
C GLU A 115 -0.03 -25.60 45.33
N SER A 116 0.76 -24.53 45.43
CA SER A 116 0.26 -23.14 45.52
C SER A 116 0.47 -22.31 44.25
N LEU A 117 0.96 -22.93 43.17
CA LEU A 117 1.38 -22.21 41.97
C LEU A 117 0.19 -21.48 41.34
N LYS A 118 0.35 -20.19 41.05
CA LYS A 118 -0.67 -19.38 40.37
C LYS A 118 -0.30 -19.09 38.93
N MET A 119 0.99 -18.95 38.64
CA MET A 119 1.50 -18.55 37.34
C MET A 119 2.73 -19.37 36.95
N LEU A 120 2.67 -19.96 35.76
CA LEU A 120 3.77 -20.64 35.11
C LEU A 120 4.04 -19.98 33.75
N LEU A 121 5.25 -19.42 33.57
CA LEU A 121 5.67 -18.85 32.30
C LEU A 121 6.90 -19.59 31.77
N VAL A 122 6.76 -20.21 30.61
CA VAL A 122 7.78 -21.03 29.91
C VAL A 122 7.89 -20.60 28.44
N GLU A 123 7.60 -19.33 28.16
CA GLU A 123 7.68 -18.74 26.83
C GLU A 123 9.12 -18.66 26.30
N GLY A 124 9.30 -18.79 24.98
CA GLY A 124 10.60 -18.61 24.32
C GLY A 124 11.55 -19.80 24.47
N ASN A 125 11.02 -21.00 24.66
CA ASN A 125 11.78 -22.25 24.73
C ASN A 125 11.70 -23.01 23.38
N ARG A 126 12.00 -24.31 23.39
CA ARG A 126 11.91 -25.21 22.22
C ARG A 126 11.02 -26.41 22.52
N ILE A 127 10.00 -26.22 23.36
CA ILE A 127 9.16 -27.30 23.87
C ILE A 127 8.35 -27.90 22.72
N GLU A 128 8.52 -29.19 22.47
CA GLU A 128 7.74 -29.95 21.47
C GLU A 128 6.61 -30.73 22.14
N TYR A 129 6.88 -31.31 23.31
CA TYR A 129 5.93 -32.11 24.09
C TYR A 129 5.67 -31.46 25.46
N ALA A 130 4.41 -31.24 25.79
CA ALA A 130 3.99 -30.60 27.04
C ALA A 130 2.90 -31.41 27.74
N ASP A 131 3.32 -32.16 28.76
CA ASP A 131 2.45 -32.95 29.62
C ASP A 131 2.29 -32.27 30.98
N LEU A 132 1.13 -31.65 31.17
CA LEU A 132 0.81 -30.87 32.36
C LEU A 132 0.02 -31.66 33.40
N THR A 133 0.04 -33.00 33.34
CA THR A 133 -0.70 -33.88 34.27
C THR A 133 -0.29 -33.71 35.75
N ASP A 134 0.87 -33.12 36.04
CA ASP A 134 1.24 -32.72 37.41
C ASP A 134 0.26 -31.71 38.04
N PHE A 135 -0.50 -30.99 37.22
CA PHE A 135 -1.52 -30.03 37.65
C PHE A 135 -2.95 -30.60 37.64
N GLU A 136 -3.11 -31.92 37.55
CA GLU A 136 -4.43 -32.55 37.60
C GLU A 136 -5.18 -32.21 38.90
N ASN A 137 -6.42 -31.74 38.77
CA ASN A 137 -7.27 -31.23 39.85
C ASN A 137 -6.69 -30.02 40.60
N GLN A 138 -5.67 -29.36 40.06
CA GLN A 138 -5.07 -28.21 40.71
C GLN A 138 -6.03 -27.01 40.73
N THR A 139 -6.11 -26.33 41.87
CA THR A 139 -7.05 -25.21 42.09
C THR A 139 -6.38 -23.86 42.24
N SER A 140 -5.05 -23.83 42.31
CA SER A 140 -4.27 -22.59 42.45
C SER A 140 -3.91 -21.95 41.11
N VAL A 141 -3.58 -22.76 40.09
CA VAL A 141 -3.00 -22.26 38.83
C VAL A 141 -4.05 -21.50 38.03
N GLY A 142 -3.78 -20.21 37.82
CA GLY A 142 -4.66 -19.31 37.08
C GLY A 142 -4.12 -18.93 35.69
N TRP A 143 -2.80 -18.97 35.50
CA TRP A 143 -2.14 -18.49 34.29
C TRP A 143 -1.04 -19.43 33.83
N ILE A 144 -1.09 -19.86 32.56
CA ILE A 144 -0.03 -20.64 31.91
C ILE A 144 0.35 -19.96 30.59
N GLY A 145 1.63 -19.62 30.45
CA GLY A 145 2.21 -19.05 29.22
C GLY A 145 3.20 -20.02 28.59
N LEU A 146 2.86 -20.53 27.40
CA LEU A 146 3.63 -21.49 26.59
C LEU A 146 3.98 -20.90 25.20
N ASN A 147 3.95 -19.58 25.06
CA ASN A 147 4.18 -18.90 23.78
C ASN A 147 5.58 -19.20 23.21
N ARG A 148 5.72 -19.08 21.89
CA ARG A 148 7.02 -19.18 21.19
C ARG A 148 7.73 -20.49 21.54
N ASN A 149 7.06 -21.61 21.27
CA ASN A 149 7.57 -22.97 21.42
C ASN A 149 7.27 -23.77 20.13
N ASN A 150 7.46 -25.09 20.14
CA ASN A 150 7.20 -25.98 18.99
C ASN A 150 6.07 -26.98 19.29
N ILE A 151 5.12 -26.63 20.15
CA ILE A 151 4.10 -27.56 20.63
C ILE A 151 3.10 -27.88 19.53
N CYS A 152 2.86 -29.17 19.30
CA CYS A 152 1.83 -29.68 18.39
C CYS A 152 0.52 -30.02 19.13
N SER A 153 -0.60 -30.17 18.41
CA SER A 153 -1.92 -30.46 19.02
C SER A 153 -1.93 -31.76 19.85
N SER A 154 -1.40 -32.86 19.30
CA SER A 154 -1.31 -34.16 19.97
C SER A 154 -0.21 -34.23 21.04
N CYS A 155 0.71 -33.28 21.02
CA CYS A 155 1.84 -33.18 21.94
C CYS A 155 1.47 -32.45 23.24
N LEU A 156 0.33 -31.76 23.27
CA LEU A 156 -0.15 -30.98 24.40
C LEU A 156 -1.19 -31.77 25.20
N LYS A 157 -0.86 -32.11 26.45
CA LYS A 157 -1.78 -32.77 27.38
C LYS A 157 -2.16 -31.83 28.51
N LEU A 158 -3.43 -31.43 28.50
CA LEU A 158 -4.02 -30.54 29.50
C LEU A 158 -4.98 -31.37 30.38
N PRO A 159 -4.68 -31.56 31.68
CA PRO A 159 -5.60 -32.27 32.57
C PRO A 159 -6.77 -31.38 32.99
N TYR A 160 -7.63 -31.91 33.86
CA TYR A 160 -8.70 -31.13 34.46
C TYR A 160 -8.15 -30.05 35.42
N MET A 161 -8.24 -28.78 35.02
CA MET A 161 -7.76 -27.60 35.75
C MET A 161 -8.88 -26.55 35.86
N PRO A 162 -9.80 -26.69 36.83
CA PRO A 162 -11.04 -25.90 36.87
C PRO A 162 -10.83 -24.40 37.18
N ARG A 163 -9.64 -24.03 37.68
CA ARG A 163 -9.30 -22.66 38.09
C ARG A 163 -8.41 -21.92 37.08
N LEU A 164 -7.91 -22.60 36.05
CA LEU A 164 -7.13 -21.97 35.01
C LEU A 164 -7.99 -20.92 34.28
N LYS A 165 -7.48 -19.69 34.19
CA LYS A 165 -8.14 -18.54 33.58
C LYS A 165 -7.52 -18.17 32.24
N GLU A 166 -6.20 -18.18 32.17
CA GLU A 166 -5.48 -17.68 31.02
C GLU A 166 -4.53 -18.75 30.49
N LEU A 167 -4.65 -19.05 29.20
CA LEU A 167 -3.77 -19.98 28.48
C LEU A 167 -3.28 -19.33 27.19
N TYR A 168 -1.97 -19.12 27.12
CA TYR A 168 -1.30 -18.53 25.97
C TYR A 168 -0.42 -19.58 25.27
N LEU A 169 -0.75 -19.84 24.01
CA LEU A 169 -0.11 -20.83 23.13
C LEU A 169 0.31 -20.19 21.80
N GLU A 170 0.60 -18.88 21.81
CA GLU A 170 0.94 -18.13 20.60
C GLU A 170 2.25 -18.62 19.99
N MET A 171 2.40 -18.56 18.67
CA MET A 171 3.65 -18.94 18.00
C MET A 171 4.11 -20.36 18.36
N ASN A 172 3.22 -21.34 18.14
CA ASN A 172 3.47 -22.77 18.29
C ASN A 172 3.14 -23.49 16.95
N ARG A 173 3.01 -24.82 16.98
CA ARG A 173 2.70 -25.66 15.81
C ARG A 173 1.40 -26.44 15.97
N ILE A 174 0.42 -25.83 16.64
CA ILE A 174 -0.89 -26.44 16.83
C ILE A 174 -1.63 -26.42 15.49
N ASP A 175 -2.07 -27.57 15.02
CA ASP A 175 -2.68 -27.80 13.70
C ASP A 175 -4.18 -28.12 13.75
N GLU A 176 -4.67 -28.60 14.90
CA GLU A 176 -6.08 -28.92 15.14
C GLU A 176 -6.50 -28.53 16.57
N ILE A 177 -7.73 -28.04 16.73
CA ILE A 177 -8.41 -27.97 18.04
C ILE A 177 -9.45 -29.10 18.09
N SER A 178 -9.10 -30.18 18.78
CA SER A 178 -9.97 -31.35 18.98
C SER A 178 -11.00 -31.11 20.10
N GLU A 179 -11.99 -32.00 20.22
CA GLU A 179 -13.01 -31.91 21.29
C GLU A 179 -12.41 -32.09 22.70
N ASP A 180 -11.31 -32.85 22.80
CA ASP A 180 -10.71 -33.20 24.09
C ASP A 180 -9.65 -32.19 24.55
N LEU A 181 -8.99 -31.47 23.63
CA LEU A 181 -7.83 -30.62 23.90
C LEU A 181 -8.08 -29.62 25.05
N LEU A 182 -9.24 -28.96 25.04
CA LEU A 182 -9.61 -27.95 26.03
C LEU A 182 -10.65 -28.46 27.03
N SER A 183 -11.12 -29.71 26.91
CA SER A 183 -12.25 -30.24 27.69
C SER A 183 -12.05 -30.13 29.21
N GLY A 184 -10.81 -30.25 29.69
CA GLY A 184 -10.42 -30.13 31.09
C GLY A 184 -10.37 -28.71 31.66
N LEU A 185 -10.64 -27.67 30.86
CA LEU A 185 -10.43 -26.26 31.23
C LEU A 185 -11.75 -25.44 31.28
N PRO A 186 -12.71 -25.78 32.15
CA PRO A 186 -14.02 -25.09 32.18
C PRO A 186 -13.96 -23.65 32.74
N GLY A 187 -12.88 -23.32 33.46
CA GLY A 187 -12.68 -22.02 34.09
C GLY A 187 -12.12 -20.93 33.18
N LEU A 188 -11.71 -21.29 31.95
CA LEU A 188 -10.91 -20.45 31.06
C LEU A 188 -11.66 -19.18 30.63
N THR A 189 -10.98 -18.04 30.71
CA THR A 189 -11.47 -16.71 30.35
C THR A 189 -10.73 -16.12 29.16
N GLY A 190 -9.43 -16.40 29.03
CA GLY A 190 -8.61 -15.97 27.92
C GLY A 190 -7.86 -17.13 27.27
N LEU A 191 -7.99 -17.24 25.95
CA LEU A 191 -7.29 -18.22 25.13
C LEU A 191 -6.68 -17.53 23.92
N SER A 192 -5.36 -17.64 23.79
CA SER A 192 -4.64 -17.17 22.60
C SER A 192 -3.91 -18.31 21.91
N LEU A 193 -4.29 -18.55 20.67
CA LEU A 193 -3.73 -19.53 19.73
C LEU A 193 -3.22 -18.83 18.46
N LYS A 194 -2.90 -17.54 18.56
CA LYS A 194 -2.41 -16.72 17.46
C LYS A 194 -1.11 -17.29 16.88
N ASN A 195 -0.92 -17.16 15.56
CA ASN A 195 0.31 -17.62 14.88
C ASN A 195 0.57 -19.11 15.13
N ASN A 196 -0.41 -19.96 14.81
CA ASN A 196 -0.25 -21.41 14.80
C ASN A 196 -0.55 -21.94 13.38
N GLU A 197 -0.72 -23.25 13.23
CA GLU A 197 -0.97 -23.92 11.96
C GLU A 197 -2.41 -24.49 11.88
N ILE A 198 -3.34 -23.92 12.66
CA ILE A 198 -4.68 -24.50 12.87
C ILE A 198 -5.46 -24.50 11.56
N ARG A 199 -5.80 -25.69 11.06
CA ARG A 199 -6.63 -25.87 9.86
C ARG A 199 -8.07 -26.25 10.19
N THR A 200 -8.24 -27.02 11.26
CA THR A 200 -9.52 -27.62 11.63
C THR A 200 -9.84 -27.36 13.09
N ILE A 201 -11.06 -26.92 13.35
CA ILE A 201 -11.64 -26.79 14.69
C ILE A 201 -12.86 -27.68 14.73
N ARG A 202 -12.86 -28.67 15.64
CA ARG A 202 -13.99 -29.59 15.77
C ARG A 202 -15.23 -28.85 16.28
N LYS A 203 -16.41 -29.30 15.83
CA LYS A 203 -17.70 -28.64 16.12
C LYS A 203 -17.97 -28.39 17.62
N ASN A 204 -17.48 -29.26 18.50
CA ASN A 204 -17.66 -29.17 19.94
C ASN A 204 -16.38 -28.79 20.70
N ALA A 205 -15.35 -28.28 20.01
CA ALA A 205 -14.06 -27.95 20.61
C ALA A 205 -14.15 -27.00 21.82
N PHE A 206 -15.19 -26.16 21.86
CA PHE A 206 -15.42 -25.17 22.92
C PHE A 206 -16.58 -25.50 23.85
N LYS A 207 -17.10 -26.74 23.85
CA LYS A 207 -18.32 -27.13 24.60
C LYS A 207 -18.24 -26.81 26.10
N ASN A 208 -17.06 -26.91 26.70
CA ASN A 208 -16.86 -26.70 28.13
C ASN A 208 -16.39 -25.27 28.47
N GLN A 209 -16.11 -24.42 27.48
CA GLN A 209 -15.49 -23.10 27.63
C GLN A 209 -16.52 -21.96 27.81
N GLN A 210 -17.56 -22.19 28.61
CA GLN A 210 -18.68 -21.23 28.80
C GLN A 210 -18.27 -19.91 29.48
N ASN A 211 -17.08 -19.87 30.09
CA ASN A 211 -16.54 -18.69 30.76
C ASN A 211 -15.60 -17.86 29.87
N LEU A 212 -15.39 -18.26 28.61
CA LEU A 212 -14.43 -17.60 27.73
C LEU A 212 -14.90 -16.18 27.40
N VAL A 213 -13.99 -15.23 27.56
CA VAL A 213 -14.18 -13.79 27.34
C VAL A 213 -13.36 -13.32 26.14
N GLU A 214 -12.13 -13.81 26.00
CA GLU A 214 -11.24 -13.48 24.89
C GLU A 214 -10.77 -14.75 24.17
N LEU A 215 -10.97 -14.78 22.85
CA LEU A 215 -10.49 -15.83 21.97
C LEU A 215 -9.72 -15.22 20.80
N ASN A 216 -8.45 -15.60 20.69
CA ASN A 216 -7.58 -15.17 19.60
C ASN A 216 -7.12 -16.37 18.77
N LEU A 217 -7.58 -16.42 17.52
CA LEU A 217 -7.29 -17.44 16.50
C LEU A 217 -6.62 -16.82 15.26
N ALA A 218 -6.15 -15.58 15.34
CA ALA A 218 -5.58 -14.88 14.20
C ALA A 218 -4.29 -15.53 13.69
N TYR A 219 -3.97 -15.31 12.41
CA TYR A 219 -2.77 -15.86 11.77
C TYR A 219 -2.69 -17.39 11.89
N ASN A 220 -3.75 -18.07 11.44
CA ASN A 220 -3.81 -19.52 11.32
C ASN A 220 -4.18 -19.91 9.88
N ALA A 221 -4.50 -21.17 9.64
CA ALA A 221 -4.86 -21.72 8.33
C ALA A 221 -6.34 -22.17 8.29
N ILE A 222 -7.22 -21.49 9.01
CA ILE A 222 -8.64 -21.86 9.13
C ILE A 222 -9.37 -21.50 7.84
N ILE A 223 -10.01 -22.49 7.21
CA ILE A 223 -10.76 -22.31 5.95
C ILE A 223 -12.26 -22.17 6.22
N THR A 224 -12.79 -22.97 7.15
CA THR A 224 -14.23 -23.03 7.44
C THR A 224 -14.48 -23.07 8.94
N LEU A 225 -15.57 -22.43 9.37
CA LEU A 225 -16.07 -22.50 10.74
C LEU A 225 -17.44 -23.19 10.75
N SER A 226 -17.65 -24.10 11.70
CA SER A 226 -18.97 -24.71 11.91
C SER A 226 -19.95 -23.65 12.43
N PRO A 227 -21.22 -23.61 11.95
CA PRO A 227 -22.25 -22.68 12.43
C PRO A 227 -22.51 -22.75 13.94
N HIS A 228 -22.21 -23.90 14.55
CA HIS A 228 -22.49 -24.20 15.95
C HIS A 228 -21.26 -24.00 16.86
N LEU A 229 -20.12 -23.62 16.30
CA LEU A 229 -18.83 -23.63 16.99
C LEU A 229 -18.81 -22.72 18.23
N PHE A 230 -19.41 -21.53 18.12
CA PHE A 230 -19.39 -20.52 19.17
C PHE A 230 -20.66 -20.49 20.03
N LEU A 231 -21.59 -21.42 19.82
CA LEU A 231 -22.81 -21.52 20.65
C LEU A 231 -22.54 -21.58 22.16
N PRO A 232 -21.52 -22.31 22.66
CA PRO A 232 -21.25 -22.36 24.10
C PRO A 232 -20.65 -21.07 24.68
N LEU A 233 -20.20 -20.13 23.84
CA LEU A 233 -19.34 -19.00 24.23
C LEU A 233 -20.15 -17.72 24.53
N GLU A 234 -21.19 -17.82 25.34
CA GLU A 234 -22.14 -16.72 25.61
C GLU A 234 -21.49 -15.48 26.26
N LYS A 235 -20.36 -15.64 26.96
CA LYS A 235 -19.64 -14.56 27.65
C LYS A 235 -18.54 -13.91 26.81
N LEU A 236 -18.36 -14.34 25.56
CA LEU A 236 -17.26 -13.89 24.72
C LEU A 236 -17.43 -12.40 24.39
N ARG A 237 -16.41 -11.60 24.72
CA ARG A 237 -16.37 -10.15 24.47
C ARG A 237 -15.41 -9.78 23.34
N LYS A 238 -14.40 -10.61 23.08
CA LYS A 238 -13.39 -10.35 22.07
C LYS A 238 -13.11 -11.60 21.26
N LEU A 239 -13.31 -11.50 19.96
CA LEU A 239 -13.03 -12.56 19.00
C LEU A 239 -12.10 -12.03 17.92
N ILE A 240 -10.95 -12.69 17.74
CA ILE A 240 -9.97 -12.33 16.73
C ILE A 240 -9.80 -13.50 15.78
N LEU A 241 -10.26 -13.34 14.54
CA LEU A 241 -10.20 -14.34 13.47
C LEU A 241 -9.34 -13.89 12.29
N GLY A 242 -8.93 -12.62 12.24
CA GLY A 242 -8.23 -12.05 11.11
C GLY A 242 -6.99 -12.83 10.67
N PHE A 243 -6.58 -12.65 9.42
CA PHE A 243 -5.46 -13.36 8.80
C PHE A 243 -5.65 -14.88 8.79
N ASN A 244 -6.88 -15.33 8.48
CA ASN A 244 -7.20 -16.71 8.14
C ASN A 244 -7.81 -16.77 6.73
N PRO A 245 -7.54 -17.82 5.94
CA PRO A 245 -8.09 -17.98 4.60
C PRO A 245 -9.55 -18.47 4.62
N ILE A 246 -10.43 -17.78 5.34
CA ILE A 246 -11.84 -18.13 5.46
C ILE A 246 -12.56 -17.71 4.17
N GLU A 247 -13.08 -18.67 3.41
CA GLU A 247 -13.70 -18.40 2.10
C GLU A 247 -15.14 -17.92 2.18
N ASN A 248 -15.89 -18.32 3.22
CA ASN A 248 -17.31 -17.95 3.40
C ASN A 248 -17.65 -17.87 4.89
N LEU A 249 -17.41 -16.69 5.49
CA LEU A 249 -17.85 -16.45 6.86
C LEU A 249 -19.37 -16.20 6.87
N SER A 250 -20.15 -17.22 7.26
CA SER A 250 -21.58 -17.02 7.53
C SER A 250 -21.75 -16.21 8.80
N ILE A 251 -22.70 -15.26 8.76
CA ILE A 251 -23.08 -14.49 9.95
C ILE A 251 -23.61 -15.39 11.06
N ASP A 252 -24.25 -16.51 10.72
CA ASP A 252 -24.90 -17.39 11.68
C ASP A 252 -23.94 -17.94 12.75
N VAL A 253 -22.67 -18.09 12.37
CA VAL A 253 -21.58 -18.48 13.28
C VAL A 253 -21.42 -17.48 14.43
N LEU A 254 -21.71 -16.20 14.18
CA LEU A 254 -21.55 -15.09 15.13
C LEU A 254 -22.84 -14.76 15.90
N ASN A 255 -24.02 -15.20 15.43
CA ASN A 255 -25.32 -14.94 16.08
C ASN A 255 -25.35 -15.22 17.60
N PRO A 256 -24.70 -16.28 18.13
CA PRO A 256 -24.74 -16.59 19.56
C PRO A 256 -24.02 -15.55 20.44
N LEU A 257 -23.14 -14.73 19.86
CA LEU A 257 -22.19 -13.89 20.58
C LEU A 257 -22.78 -12.52 20.97
N GLN A 258 -23.88 -12.51 21.71
CA GLN A 258 -24.65 -11.29 22.05
C GLN A 258 -23.87 -10.29 22.93
N ASP A 259 -22.86 -10.76 23.67
CA ASP A 259 -22.02 -9.96 24.56
C ASP A 259 -20.71 -9.46 23.89
N LEU A 260 -20.54 -9.73 22.60
CA LEU A 260 -19.34 -9.41 21.84
C LEU A 260 -19.16 -7.89 21.72
N ARG A 261 -17.97 -7.41 22.10
CA ARG A 261 -17.59 -5.99 22.06
C ARG A 261 -16.56 -5.68 20.98
N SER A 262 -15.69 -6.64 20.67
CA SER A 262 -14.62 -6.48 19.70
C SER A 262 -14.54 -7.69 18.77
N LEU A 263 -14.56 -7.43 17.46
CA LEU A 263 -14.46 -8.44 16.42
C LEU A 263 -13.39 -8.06 15.40
N ASP A 264 -12.41 -8.93 15.20
CA ASP A 264 -11.36 -8.73 14.19
C ASP A 264 -11.49 -9.77 13.06
N LEU A 265 -11.80 -9.26 11.87
CA LEU A 265 -11.95 -9.95 10.59
C LEU A 265 -11.00 -9.39 9.53
N GLN A 266 -9.85 -8.82 9.93
CA GLN A 266 -8.83 -8.36 8.98
C GLN A 266 -8.40 -9.47 8.03
N GLU A 267 -8.14 -9.14 6.77
CA GLU A 267 -7.77 -10.09 5.72
C GLU A 267 -8.79 -11.23 5.45
N ILE A 268 -10.01 -11.14 5.97
CA ILE A 268 -11.12 -12.04 5.60
C ILE A 268 -12.05 -11.32 4.61
N GLU A 269 -12.40 -12.03 3.54
CA GLU A 269 -13.36 -11.55 2.54
C GLU A 269 -14.79 -11.80 3.04
N ILE A 270 -15.65 -10.78 3.04
CA ILE A 270 -17.04 -10.87 3.51
C ILE A 270 -18.02 -10.29 2.49
N ASP A 271 -17.86 -10.69 1.23
CA ASP A 271 -18.71 -10.22 0.15
C ASP A 271 -20.14 -10.79 0.25
N ASN A 272 -21.12 -10.01 -0.24
CA ASN A 272 -22.53 -10.43 -0.37
C ASN A 272 -23.28 -10.75 0.92
N MET A 273 -22.87 -10.20 2.06
CA MET A 273 -23.71 -10.20 3.26
C MET A 273 -24.86 -9.19 3.12
N ASP A 274 -25.92 -9.37 3.90
CA ASP A 274 -27.00 -8.40 4.00
C ASP A 274 -26.51 -7.06 4.57
N LYS A 275 -27.14 -5.96 4.17
CA LYS A 275 -26.84 -4.64 4.74
C LYS A 275 -27.14 -4.65 6.24
N ASN A 276 -26.29 -4.00 7.02
CA ASN A 276 -26.42 -3.92 8.48
C ASN A 276 -26.43 -5.28 9.20
N VAL A 277 -25.85 -6.32 8.60
CA VAL A 277 -25.84 -7.67 9.17
C VAL A 277 -25.26 -7.73 10.60
N PHE A 278 -24.31 -6.86 10.94
CA PHE A 278 -23.74 -6.80 12.30
C PHE A 278 -24.64 -6.09 13.33
N SER A 279 -25.83 -5.60 12.94
CA SER A 279 -26.80 -4.99 13.88
C SER A 279 -27.37 -5.98 14.89
N MET A 280 -27.32 -7.28 14.57
CA MET A 280 -27.68 -8.38 15.47
C MET A 280 -26.76 -8.52 16.70
N LEU A 281 -25.60 -7.86 16.70
CA LEU A 281 -24.63 -7.85 17.79
C LEU A 281 -24.74 -6.50 18.53
N PRO A 282 -25.64 -6.38 19.52
CA PRO A 282 -26.02 -5.08 20.09
C PRO A 282 -24.89 -4.40 20.86
N ASN A 283 -23.94 -5.17 21.39
CA ASN A 283 -22.83 -4.66 22.22
C ASN A 283 -21.53 -4.40 21.44
N LEU A 284 -21.55 -4.60 20.11
CA LEU A 284 -20.37 -4.53 19.28
C LEU A 284 -19.89 -3.08 19.13
N SER A 285 -18.70 -2.80 19.67
CA SER A 285 -18.12 -1.46 19.74
C SER A 285 -16.91 -1.28 18.81
N PHE A 286 -16.17 -2.37 18.57
CA PHE A 286 -14.96 -2.38 17.75
C PHE A 286 -15.04 -3.46 16.68
N VAL A 287 -14.85 -3.08 15.41
CA VAL A 287 -14.75 -4.04 14.30
C VAL A 287 -13.58 -3.70 13.40
N TYR A 288 -12.81 -4.72 13.04
CA TYR A 288 -11.71 -4.62 12.09
C TYR A 288 -12.05 -5.48 10.87
N PHE A 289 -12.09 -4.88 9.69
CA PHE A 289 -12.41 -5.52 8.42
C PHE A 289 -11.23 -5.48 7.47
N LYS A 290 -11.31 -6.23 6.37
CA LYS A 290 -10.37 -6.13 5.25
C LYS A 290 -10.52 -4.83 4.45
N LYS A 291 -11.76 -4.41 4.16
CA LYS A 291 -12.06 -3.24 3.31
C LYS A 291 -12.80 -2.15 4.08
N PHE A 292 -12.48 -0.87 3.82
CA PHE A 292 -13.06 0.25 4.56
C PHE A 292 -14.58 0.41 4.37
N HIS A 293 -15.12 0.08 3.19
CA HIS A 293 -16.55 0.23 2.90
C HIS A 293 -17.44 -0.81 3.62
N TYR A 294 -16.85 -1.90 4.12
CA TYR A 294 -17.55 -2.87 4.96
C TYR A 294 -18.06 -2.25 6.26
N CYS A 295 -17.32 -1.27 6.81
CA CYS A 295 -17.72 -0.54 8.00
C CYS A 295 -19.08 0.11 7.86
N THR A 296 -19.38 0.73 6.72
CA THR A 296 -20.66 1.41 6.52
C THR A 296 -21.73 0.48 5.97
N THR A 297 -21.37 -0.48 5.12
CA THR A 297 -22.33 -1.40 4.49
C THR A 297 -22.88 -2.41 5.49
N TYR A 298 -22.02 -2.94 6.36
CA TYR A 298 -22.35 -4.06 7.23
C TYR A 298 -22.47 -3.69 8.71
N ALA A 299 -21.75 -2.64 9.16
CA ALA A 299 -21.64 -2.30 10.58
C ALA A 299 -21.74 -0.79 10.90
N PRO A 300 -22.73 -0.04 10.35
CA PRO A 300 -22.77 1.42 10.52
C PRO A 300 -23.01 1.88 11.97
N GLN A 301 -23.62 1.04 12.82
CA GLN A 301 -23.87 1.33 14.23
C GLN A 301 -22.63 1.21 15.13
N VAL A 302 -21.56 0.61 14.64
CA VAL A 302 -20.36 0.32 15.44
C VAL A 302 -19.55 1.60 15.65
N GLN A 303 -19.16 1.88 16.90
CA GLN A 303 -18.44 3.10 17.28
C GLN A 303 -17.07 3.23 16.59
N VAL A 304 -16.29 2.16 16.58
CA VAL A 304 -14.96 2.12 15.99
C VAL A 304 -14.90 1.01 14.96
N CYS A 305 -14.85 1.42 13.68
CA CYS A 305 -14.63 0.50 12.58
C CYS A 305 -13.38 0.87 11.77
N LEU A 306 -12.58 -0.15 11.45
CA LEU A 306 -11.32 -0.04 10.72
C LEU A 306 -11.29 -1.02 9.52
N PRO A 307 -10.58 -0.71 8.43
CA PRO A 307 -9.84 0.53 8.17
C PRO A 307 -10.74 1.71 7.79
N ARG A 308 -10.27 2.96 7.97
CA ARG A 308 -11.00 4.19 7.60
C ARG A 308 -10.71 4.69 6.18
N SER A 309 -9.76 4.08 5.50
CA SER A 309 -9.25 4.50 4.19
C SER A 309 -8.48 3.35 3.54
N ASP A 310 -8.44 3.35 2.22
CA ASP A 310 -7.57 2.52 1.38
C ASP A 310 -6.35 3.33 0.84
N GLY A 311 -6.02 4.47 1.46
CA GLY A 311 -4.98 5.42 1.03
C GLY A 311 -5.38 6.37 -0.09
N VAL A 312 -6.45 6.04 -0.84
CA VAL A 312 -6.97 6.87 -1.93
C VAL A 312 -8.25 7.56 -1.49
N SER A 313 -9.21 6.75 -1.06
CA SER A 313 -10.51 7.15 -0.57
C SER A 313 -10.52 7.23 0.96
N SER A 314 -11.29 8.16 1.49
CA SER A 314 -11.67 8.19 2.90
C SER A 314 -13.08 7.63 3.08
N LEU A 315 -13.54 7.50 4.32
CA LEU A 315 -14.96 7.25 4.61
C LEU A 315 -15.87 8.32 3.98
N SER A 316 -15.46 9.59 3.98
CA SER A 316 -16.26 10.70 3.48
C SER A 316 -16.18 10.85 1.96
N ASP A 317 -15.02 10.60 1.36
CA ASP A 317 -14.71 11.09 0.01
C ASP A 317 -14.01 10.04 -0.86
N LEU A 318 -14.33 10.05 -2.16
CA LEU A 318 -13.68 9.18 -3.15
C LEU A 318 -12.18 9.49 -3.26
N LEU A 319 -11.80 10.77 -3.27
CA LEU A 319 -10.42 11.23 -3.14
C LEU A 319 -10.26 11.93 -1.78
N GLY A 320 -9.62 11.26 -0.82
CA GLY A 320 -9.50 11.79 0.54
C GLY A 320 -8.63 13.03 0.68
N LYS A 321 -7.70 13.28 -0.26
CA LYS A 321 -6.70 14.36 -0.15
C LYS A 321 -7.06 15.56 -1.05
N PRO A 322 -7.08 16.80 -0.52
CA PRO A 322 -7.38 18.01 -1.30
C PRO A 322 -6.46 18.19 -2.51
N LEU A 323 -5.18 17.82 -2.37
CA LEU A 323 -4.20 17.93 -3.46
C LEU A 323 -4.54 16.98 -4.63
N LEU A 324 -5.02 15.76 -4.36
CA LEU A 324 -5.48 14.83 -5.41
C LEU A 324 -6.70 15.38 -6.14
N ARG A 325 -7.62 16.04 -5.42
CA ARG A 325 -8.80 16.69 -6.01
C ARG A 325 -8.42 17.84 -6.94
N ALA A 326 -7.47 18.69 -6.52
CA ALA A 326 -6.98 19.77 -7.37
C ALA A 326 -6.25 19.22 -8.61
N ALA A 327 -5.42 18.19 -8.43
CA ALA A 327 -4.68 17.55 -9.50
C ALA A 327 -5.59 16.89 -10.55
N VAL A 328 -6.62 16.14 -10.13
CA VAL A 328 -7.52 15.45 -11.08
C VAL A 328 -8.26 16.44 -11.98
N TRP A 329 -8.72 17.57 -11.44
CA TRP A 329 -9.34 18.64 -12.24
C TRP A 329 -8.34 19.34 -13.16
N GLY A 330 -7.16 19.68 -12.64
CA GLY A 330 -6.13 20.37 -13.42
C GLY A 330 -5.63 19.54 -14.59
N ILE A 331 -5.23 18.30 -14.34
CA ILE A 331 -4.69 17.39 -15.34
C ILE A 331 -5.75 17.02 -16.38
N SER A 332 -6.99 16.77 -15.96
CA SER A 332 -8.07 16.44 -16.90
C SER A 332 -8.39 17.60 -17.85
N CYS A 333 -8.44 18.83 -17.34
CA CYS A 333 -8.67 20.03 -18.16
C CYS A 333 -7.53 20.25 -19.15
N VAL A 334 -6.27 20.16 -18.70
CA VAL A 334 -5.09 20.31 -19.57
C VAL A 334 -5.08 19.23 -20.66
N THR A 335 -5.37 17.97 -20.29
CA THR A 335 -5.39 16.84 -21.22
C THR A 335 -6.47 17.02 -22.28
N CYS A 336 -7.71 17.34 -21.88
CA CYS A 336 -8.81 17.53 -22.82
C CYS A 336 -8.60 18.76 -23.73
N LEU A 337 -8.26 19.93 -23.15
CA LEU A 337 -8.07 21.16 -23.91
C LEU A 337 -6.85 21.07 -24.85
N GLY A 338 -5.73 20.53 -24.36
CA GLY A 338 -4.50 20.36 -25.15
C GLY A 338 -4.74 19.48 -26.36
N ASN A 339 -5.34 18.30 -26.16
CA ASN A 339 -5.61 17.37 -27.26
C ASN A 339 -6.74 17.85 -28.20
N ALA A 340 -7.73 18.59 -27.70
CA ALA A 340 -8.74 19.23 -28.56
C ALA A 340 -8.13 20.30 -29.48
N LEU A 341 -7.23 21.13 -28.94
CA LEU A 341 -6.49 22.14 -29.72
C LEU A 341 -5.59 21.50 -30.78
N VAL A 342 -4.99 20.36 -30.46
CA VAL A 342 -4.22 19.56 -31.43
C VAL A 342 -5.10 19.10 -32.58
N LEU A 343 -6.24 18.48 -32.27
CA LEU A 343 -7.17 17.99 -33.29
C LEU A 343 -7.65 19.13 -34.18
N TRP A 344 -8.06 20.24 -33.57
CA TRP A 344 -8.44 21.46 -34.28
C TRP A 344 -7.30 21.96 -35.19
N GLY A 345 -6.09 22.07 -34.66
CA GLY A 345 -4.91 22.53 -35.39
C GLY A 345 -4.56 21.67 -36.58
N ARG A 346 -4.58 20.35 -36.40
CA ARG A 346 -4.25 19.38 -37.45
C ARG A 346 -5.36 19.24 -38.48
N LEU A 347 -6.63 19.41 -38.12
CA LEU A 347 -7.76 19.37 -39.05
C LEU A 347 -7.82 20.63 -39.94
N THR A 348 -7.44 21.78 -39.40
CA THR A 348 -7.44 23.06 -40.13
C THR A 348 -6.17 23.28 -40.94
N ALA A 349 -5.03 22.74 -40.51
CA ALA A 349 -3.77 22.82 -41.24
C ALA A 349 -3.71 21.83 -42.42
N ARG A 350 -3.34 22.33 -43.61
CA ARG A 350 -2.81 21.47 -44.68
C ARG A 350 -1.39 21.03 -44.30
N ASP A 351 -1.28 19.85 -43.69
CA ASP A 351 0.01 19.25 -43.31
C ASP A 351 0.74 18.67 -44.53
N GLU A 352 2.05 18.90 -44.64
CA GLU A 352 2.92 18.34 -45.68
C GLU A 352 3.08 16.81 -45.52
N ASN A 353 3.14 16.32 -44.28
CA ASN A 353 3.22 14.89 -43.98
C ASN A 353 1.87 14.33 -43.49
N ARG A 354 1.07 13.81 -44.44
CA ARG A 354 -0.26 13.24 -44.16
C ARG A 354 -0.20 12.04 -43.20
N VAL A 355 0.87 11.25 -43.25
CA VAL A 355 1.02 10.02 -42.46
C VAL A 355 1.25 10.35 -40.99
N LEU A 356 2.15 11.29 -40.71
CA LEU A 356 2.37 11.82 -39.36
C LEU A 356 1.11 12.50 -38.79
N SER A 357 0.38 13.25 -39.61
CA SER A 357 -0.86 13.90 -39.19
C SER A 357 -1.93 12.88 -38.78
N ILE A 358 -2.07 11.76 -39.50
CA ILE A 358 -2.98 10.66 -39.14
C ILE A 358 -2.62 10.08 -37.76
N MET A 359 -1.33 9.79 -37.52
CA MET A 359 -0.89 9.22 -36.25
C MET A 359 -1.11 10.18 -35.07
N ILE A 360 -0.72 11.45 -35.21
CA ILE A 360 -0.90 12.46 -34.16
C ILE A 360 -2.39 12.68 -33.84
N ARG A 361 -3.27 12.68 -34.85
CA ARG A 361 -4.72 12.81 -34.61
C ARG A 361 -5.25 11.62 -33.81
N ASN A 362 -4.82 10.39 -34.13
CA ASN A 362 -5.25 9.20 -33.37
C ASN A 362 -4.67 9.20 -31.95
N LEU A 363 -3.41 9.60 -31.77
CA LEU A 363 -2.81 9.77 -30.45
C LEU A 363 -3.58 10.78 -29.60
N ALA A 364 -3.95 11.93 -30.18
CA ALA A 364 -4.74 12.94 -29.48
C ALA A 364 -6.15 12.45 -29.12
N VAL A 365 -6.79 11.63 -29.95
CA VAL A 365 -8.07 10.99 -29.61
C VAL A 365 -7.88 10.01 -28.46
N SER A 366 -6.84 9.18 -28.50
CA SER A 366 -6.51 8.26 -27.41
C SER A 366 -6.28 9.00 -26.09
N ASP A 367 -5.42 10.02 -26.08
CA ASP A 367 -5.11 10.82 -24.90
C ASP A 367 -6.33 11.60 -24.37
N MET A 368 -7.25 12.02 -25.24
CA MET A 368 -8.50 12.66 -24.83
C MET A 368 -9.43 11.70 -24.06
N LEU A 369 -9.39 10.40 -24.36
CA LEU A 369 -10.11 9.39 -23.56
C LEU A 369 -9.59 9.37 -22.11
N MET A 370 -8.27 9.42 -21.88
CA MET A 370 -7.71 9.55 -20.51
C MET A 370 -8.25 10.80 -19.79
N GLY A 371 -8.37 11.92 -20.51
CA GLY A 371 -8.98 13.14 -19.99
C GLY A 371 -10.44 12.96 -19.57
N PHE A 372 -11.27 12.28 -20.38
CA PHE A 372 -12.66 11.98 -20.02
C PHE A 372 -12.80 11.01 -18.85
N TYR A 373 -11.90 10.03 -18.75
CA TYR A 373 -11.79 9.17 -17.58
C TYR A 373 -11.58 10.00 -16.31
N LEU A 374 -10.55 10.86 -16.28
CA LEU A 374 -10.26 11.69 -15.12
C LEU A 374 -11.36 12.71 -14.81
N LEU A 375 -11.98 13.31 -15.81
CA LEU A 375 -13.14 14.21 -15.62
C LEU A 375 -14.30 13.47 -14.95
N THR A 376 -14.54 12.21 -15.32
CA THR A 376 -15.59 11.39 -14.70
C THR A 376 -15.25 11.10 -13.24
N ILE A 377 -14.00 10.74 -12.92
CA ILE A 377 -13.56 10.56 -11.54
C ILE A 377 -13.70 11.86 -10.73
N ALA A 378 -13.32 13.00 -11.29
CA ALA A 378 -13.45 14.31 -10.64
C ALA A 378 -14.92 14.69 -10.37
N ALA A 379 -15.81 14.42 -11.33
CA ALA A 379 -17.25 14.64 -11.17
C ALA A 379 -17.85 13.70 -10.12
N LYS A 380 -17.42 12.44 -10.07
CA LYS A 380 -17.86 11.47 -9.08
C LYS A 380 -17.35 11.78 -7.68
N ASP A 381 -16.11 12.25 -7.53
CA ASP A 381 -15.61 12.78 -6.25
C ASP A 381 -16.48 13.94 -5.74
N LEU A 382 -16.85 14.88 -6.63
CA LEU A 382 -17.73 15.98 -6.25
C LEU A 382 -19.14 15.49 -5.87
N GLN A 383 -19.67 14.50 -6.59
CA GLN A 383 -20.99 13.91 -6.32
C GLN A 383 -21.03 13.14 -4.99
N TYR A 384 -19.96 12.44 -4.65
CA TYR A 384 -19.89 11.56 -3.49
C TYR A 384 -19.25 12.21 -2.26
N ARG A 385 -19.02 13.52 -2.31
CA ARG A 385 -18.41 14.27 -1.20
C ARG A 385 -19.21 14.11 0.09
N ASP A 386 -18.51 13.86 1.18
CA ASP A 386 -19.04 13.60 2.52
C ASP A 386 -19.94 12.36 2.68
N VAL A 387 -20.22 11.61 1.62
CA VAL A 387 -21.14 10.45 1.62
C VAL A 387 -20.57 9.22 0.89
N TYR A 388 -19.27 9.21 0.59
CA TYR A 388 -18.68 8.19 -0.28
C TYR A 388 -18.77 6.79 0.30
N ASN A 389 -18.63 6.60 1.61
CA ASN A 389 -18.77 5.31 2.27
C ASN A 389 -20.08 4.56 1.97
N VAL A 390 -21.20 5.28 1.82
CA VAL A 390 -22.50 4.68 1.47
C VAL A 390 -22.54 4.35 -0.03
N MET A 391 -21.92 5.19 -0.85
CA MET A 391 -21.95 5.09 -2.31
C MET A 391 -20.86 4.16 -2.88
N ALA A 392 -19.84 3.81 -2.08
CA ALA A 392 -18.63 3.13 -2.53
C ALA A 392 -18.94 1.78 -3.18
N ASN A 393 -19.72 0.92 -2.52
CA ASN A 393 -20.09 -0.39 -3.08
C ASN A 393 -20.93 -0.24 -4.35
N ASP A 394 -21.90 0.67 -4.37
CA ASP A 394 -22.78 0.88 -5.52
C ASP A 394 -22.00 1.45 -6.72
N TRP A 395 -21.05 2.35 -6.49
CA TRP A 395 -20.15 2.88 -7.51
C TRP A 395 -19.23 1.81 -8.08
N MET A 396 -18.46 1.13 -7.22
CA MET A 396 -17.47 0.13 -7.63
C MET A 396 -18.13 -1.10 -8.29
N SER A 397 -19.35 -1.44 -7.90
CA SER A 397 -20.12 -2.53 -8.53
C SER A 397 -20.91 -2.11 -9.77
N SER A 398 -20.91 -0.83 -10.15
CA SER A 398 -21.70 -0.32 -11.28
C SER A 398 -21.08 -0.61 -12.64
N TRP A 399 -21.92 -0.61 -13.69
CA TRP A 399 -21.44 -0.56 -15.08
C TRP A 399 -20.73 0.77 -15.40
N GLY A 400 -21.09 1.86 -14.72
CA GLY A 400 -20.43 3.15 -14.88
C GLY A 400 -18.93 3.08 -14.58
N CYS A 401 -18.57 2.54 -13.41
CA CYS A 401 -17.16 2.34 -13.05
C CYS A 401 -16.44 1.42 -14.03
N THR A 402 -17.09 0.34 -14.48
CA THR A 402 -16.50 -0.61 -15.44
C THR A 402 -16.19 0.03 -16.79
N ILE A 403 -17.12 0.82 -17.34
CA ILE A 403 -16.96 1.49 -18.64
C ILE A 403 -15.87 2.57 -18.56
N VAL A 404 -15.87 3.34 -17.48
CA VAL A 404 -14.88 4.39 -17.22
C VAL A 404 -13.46 3.79 -17.11
N GLY A 405 -13.32 2.67 -16.40
CA GLY A 405 -12.07 1.92 -16.32
C GLY A 405 -11.60 1.34 -17.65
N ALA A 406 -12.51 0.75 -18.42
CA ALA A 406 -12.20 0.23 -19.76
C ALA A 406 -11.75 1.35 -20.72
N LEU A 407 -12.37 2.52 -20.64
CA LEU A 407 -12.00 3.69 -21.43
C LEU A 407 -10.58 4.19 -21.10
N ALA A 408 -10.21 4.17 -19.82
CA ALA A 408 -8.83 4.47 -19.39
C ALA A 408 -7.82 3.46 -19.93
N MET A 409 -8.16 2.16 -19.91
CA MET A 409 -7.30 1.11 -20.48
C MET A 409 -7.15 1.23 -21.99
N ILE A 410 -8.25 1.47 -22.72
CA ILE A 410 -8.18 1.70 -24.18
C ILE A 410 -7.23 2.85 -24.47
N SER A 411 -7.37 3.96 -23.72
CA SER A 411 -6.52 5.14 -23.87
C SER A 411 -5.03 4.82 -23.63
N SER A 412 -4.70 4.14 -22.52
CA SER A 412 -3.31 3.85 -22.19
C SER A 412 -2.65 2.92 -23.21
N GLU A 413 -3.32 1.82 -23.57
CA GLU A 413 -2.76 0.81 -24.46
C GLU A 413 -2.66 1.30 -25.90
N VAL A 414 -3.67 2.00 -26.42
CA VAL A 414 -3.63 2.56 -27.77
C VAL A 414 -2.54 3.62 -27.88
N SER A 415 -2.35 4.47 -26.87
CA SER A 415 -1.28 5.48 -26.89
C SER A 415 0.12 4.84 -26.95
N VAL A 416 0.41 3.82 -26.13
CA VAL A 416 1.72 3.13 -26.13
C VAL A 416 1.99 2.43 -27.48
N LEU A 417 0.96 1.77 -28.04
CA LEU A 417 1.08 1.11 -29.35
C LEU A 417 1.29 2.12 -30.49
N ILE A 418 0.60 3.26 -30.47
CA ILE A 418 0.81 4.33 -31.45
C ILE A 418 2.23 4.91 -31.33
N LEU A 419 2.72 5.18 -30.12
CA LEU A 419 4.07 5.70 -29.90
C LEU A 419 5.14 4.71 -30.36
N SER A 420 4.97 3.43 -30.07
CA SER A 420 5.85 2.36 -30.56
C SER A 420 5.87 2.30 -32.09
N PHE A 421 4.69 2.36 -32.72
CA PHE A 421 4.57 2.38 -34.19
C PHE A 421 5.20 3.63 -34.82
N MET A 422 4.93 4.81 -34.25
CA MET A 422 5.53 6.09 -34.67
C MET A 422 7.07 6.03 -34.59
N SER A 423 7.61 5.41 -33.55
CA SER A 423 9.06 5.24 -33.35
C SER A 423 9.68 4.43 -34.49
N VAL A 424 9.07 3.28 -34.82
CA VAL A 424 9.53 2.41 -35.91
C VAL A 424 9.44 3.11 -37.28
N GLU A 425 8.34 3.80 -37.56
CA GLU A 425 8.18 4.57 -38.80
C GLU A 425 9.26 5.64 -38.96
N ARG A 426 9.54 6.39 -37.89
CA ARG A 426 10.58 7.43 -37.88
C ARG A 426 11.97 6.85 -38.11
N PHE A 427 12.29 5.74 -37.46
CA PHE A 427 13.58 5.08 -37.65
C PHE A 427 13.77 4.59 -39.09
N VAL A 428 12.76 3.96 -39.70
CA VAL A 428 12.87 3.48 -41.10
C VAL A 428 13.12 4.64 -42.06
N LEU A 429 12.48 5.79 -41.85
CA LEU A 429 12.69 6.98 -42.69
C LEU A 429 14.08 7.63 -42.51
N ILE A 430 14.63 7.62 -41.29
CA ILE A 430 15.89 8.33 -40.98
C ILE A 430 17.12 7.42 -41.18
N ALA A 431 17.03 6.14 -40.83
CA ALA A 431 18.17 5.23 -40.81
C ALA A 431 18.47 4.54 -42.16
N SER A 432 17.56 4.63 -43.13
CA SER A 432 17.72 4.00 -44.45
C SER A 432 17.29 4.92 -45.61
N PRO A 433 17.91 6.10 -45.79
CA PRO A 433 17.52 7.05 -46.83
C PRO A 433 17.77 6.55 -48.27
N LEU A 434 18.63 5.54 -48.45
CA LEU A 434 19.09 5.04 -49.77
C LEU A 434 18.63 3.61 -50.12
N LYS A 435 17.94 2.90 -49.21
CA LYS A 435 17.32 1.61 -49.54
C LYS A 435 15.95 1.88 -50.18
N ILE A 436 15.56 1.04 -51.15
CA ILE A 436 14.27 1.07 -51.88
C ILE A 436 13.07 0.72 -50.98
N ASN A 437 13.09 1.11 -49.70
CA ASN A 437 11.94 0.98 -48.83
C ASN A 437 10.98 2.12 -49.16
N ARG A 438 9.81 1.79 -49.71
CA ARG A 438 8.78 2.80 -50.02
C ARG A 438 8.31 3.46 -48.73
N PRO A 439 8.21 4.80 -48.68
CA PRO A 439 7.63 5.49 -47.53
C PRO A 439 6.22 4.97 -47.27
N LEU A 440 5.84 4.89 -45.98
CA LEU A 440 4.53 4.41 -45.58
C LEU A 440 3.45 5.24 -46.28
N THR A 441 2.50 4.57 -46.93
CA THR A 441 1.40 5.27 -47.60
C THR A 441 0.31 5.66 -46.60
N ALA A 442 -0.45 6.72 -46.90
CA ALA A 442 -1.57 7.14 -46.03
C ALA A 442 -2.63 6.04 -45.83
N ARG A 443 -2.85 5.19 -46.85
CA ARG A 443 -3.76 4.04 -46.78
C ARG A 443 -3.27 3.00 -45.76
N ASN A 444 -1.98 2.66 -45.82
CA ASN A 444 -1.39 1.70 -44.89
C ASN A 444 -1.35 2.27 -43.47
N ALA A 445 -1.02 3.56 -43.30
CA ALA A 445 -1.07 4.23 -42.01
C ALA A 445 -2.48 4.19 -41.38
N TYR A 446 -3.52 4.49 -42.16
CA TYR A 446 -4.90 4.41 -41.69
C TYR A 446 -5.29 2.97 -41.30
N SER A 447 -4.90 1.98 -42.10
CA SER A 447 -5.11 0.56 -41.77
C SER A 447 -4.39 0.16 -40.48
N SER A 448 -3.14 0.60 -40.27
CA SER A 448 -2.39 0.35 -39.04
C SER A 448 -3.07 0.96 -37.82
N MET A 449 -3.62 2.18 -37.94
CA MET A 449 -4.37 2.80 -36.83
C MET A 449 -5.61 2.00 -36.46
N ILE A 450 -6.37 1.51 -37.45
CA ILE A 450 -7.55 0.64 -37.18
C ILE A 450 -7.13 -0.61 -36.41
N VAL A 451 -6.05 -1.28 -36.84
CA VAL A 451 -5.56 -2.49 -36.17
C VAL A 451 -5.17 -2.18 -34.72
N ILE A 452 -4.44 -1.10 -34.48
CA ILE A 452 -4.04 -0.70 -33.12
C ILE A 452 -5.26 -0.43 -32.24
N TRP A 453 -6.27 0.29 -32.75
CA TRP A 453 -7.52 0.52 -32.01
C TRP A 453 -8.25 -0.78 -31.69
N VAL A 454 -8.37 -1.69 -32.65
CA VAL A 454 -9.01 -2.99 -32.45
C VAL A 454 -8.28 -3.78 -31.36
N VAL A 455 -6.95 -3.83 -31.41
CA VAL A 455 -6.13 -4.52 -30.39
C VAL A 455 -6.35 -3.88 -29.01
N GLY A 456 -6.26 -2.55 -28.89
CA GLY A 456 -6.46 -1.86 -27.61
C GLY A 456 -7.85 -2.07 -27.01
N VAL A 457 -8.89 -2.06 -27.85
CA VAL A 457 -10.27 -2.37 -27.42
C VAL A 457 -10.40 -3.82 -26.97
N ILE A 458 -9.86 -4.79 -27.72
CA ILE A 458 -9.91 -6.20 -27.32
C ILE A 458 -9.24 -6.40 -25.96
N VAL A 459 -8.04 -5.85 -25.78
CA VAL A 459 -7.30 -5.91 -24.51
C VAL A 459 -8.18 -5.40 -23.37
N ALA A 460 -8.74 -4.19 -23.50
CA ALA A 460 -9.58 -3.60 -22.46
C ALA A 460 -10.90 -4.35 -22.19
N LEU A 461 -11.45 -5.08 -23.15
CA LEU A 461 -12.71 -5.83 -22.99
C LEU A 461 -12.53 -7.21 -22.35
N ILE A 462 -11.36 -7.85 -22.46
CA ILE A 462 -11.09 -9.18 -21.87
C ILE A 462 -11.52 -9.28 -20.39
N PRO A 463 -11.17 -8.32 -19.51
CA PRO A 463 -11.57 -8.41 -18.11
C PRO A 463 -13.07 -8.29 -17.86
N ILE A 464 -13.81 -7.60 -18.75
CA ILE A 464 -15.26 -7.47 -18.63
C ILE A 464 -15.93 -8.82 -18.88
N ILE A 465 -15.42 -9.58 -19.86
CA ILE A 465 -15.98 -10.89 -20.23
C ILE A 465 -15.70 -11.94 -19.16
N HIS A 466 -14.48 -11.97 -18.60
CA HIS A 466 -14.05 -13.05 -17.71
C HIS A 466 -14.27 -12.78 -16.21
N TRP A 467 -14.14 -11.52 -15.75
CA TRP A 467 -13.98 -11.22 -14.32
C TRP A 467 -14.94 -10.16 -13.78
N ARG A 468 -15.88 -9.68 -14.59
CA ARG A 468 -16.83 -8.66 -14.15
C ARG A 468 -17.82 -9.14 -13.08
N SER A 469 -18.27 -10.39 -13.21
CA SER A 469 -19.23 -11.01 -12.30
C SER A 469 -18.59 -11.51 -11.00
N SER A 470 -17.36 -12.03 -11.09
CA SER A 470 -16.66 -12.64 -9.95
C SER A 470 -15.93 -11.61 -9.10
N THR A 471 -14.97 -10.88 -9.67
CA THR A 471 -14.05 -10.03 -8.89
C THR A 471 -14.19 -8.54 -9.14
N ARG A 472 -15.14 -8.13 -9.98
CA ARG A 472 -15.36 -6.73 -10.36
C ARG A 472 -14.03 -6.08 -10.78
N PHE A 473 -13.29 -6.73 -11.69
CA PHE A 473 -11.90 -6.39 -12.04
C PHE A 473 -11.57 -4.88 -12.15
N TYR A 474 -12.40 -4.09 -12.84
CA TYR A 474 -12.24 -2.64 -12.93
C TYR A 474 -12.64 -1.91 -11.64
N GLY A 475 -13.69 -2.37 -10.97
CA GLY A 475 -14.19 -1.86 -9.69
C GLY A 475 -13.51 -2.42 -8.46
N ALA A 476 -12.26 -2.88 -8.57
CA ALA A 476 -11.47 -3.30 -7.41
C ALA A 476 -11.13 -2.13 -6.47
N ASN A 477 -11.15 -0.89 -6.98
CA ASN A 477 -10.92 0.35 -6.25
C ASN A 477 -11.87 1.48 -6.72
N GLY A 478 -11.96 2.55 -5.94
CA GLY A 478 -12.82 3.71 -6.22
C GLY A 478 -12.50 4.48 -7.50
N MET A 479 -11.25 4.39 -8.00
CA MET A 479 -10.80 5.06 -9.23
C MET A 479 -11.08 4.24 -10.50
N CYS A 480 -11.58 3.02 -10.36
CA CYS A 480 -11.95 2.13 -11.45
C CYS A 480 -10.79 1.72 -12.39
N PHE A 481 -9.54 1.79 -11.92
CA PHE A 481 -8.35 1.48 -12.73
C PHE A 481 -7.65 0.20 -12.27
N PRO A 482 -7.39 -0.79 -13.14
CA PRO A 482 -7.06 -2.17 -12.73
C PRO A 482 -5.55 -2.42 -12.54
N LEU A 483 -4.85 -1.58 -11.79
CA LEU A 483 -3.40 -1.72 -11.62
C LEU A 483 -3.00 -2.88 -10.69
N HIS A 484 -3.85 -3.22 -9.72
CA HIS A 484 -3.66 -4.31 -8.74
C HIS A 484 -2.29 -4.26 -8.05
N ILE A 485 -2.00 -3.16 -7.35
CA ILE A 485 -0.79 -3.00 -6.51
C ILE A 485 -1.05 -3.55 -5.10
N ASP A 486 -2.20 -3.19 -4.50
CA ASP A 486 -2.51 -3.54 -3.11
C ASP A 486 -2.77 -5.06 -2.96
N ASN A 487 -3.41 -5.67 -3.96
CA ASN A 487 -3.67 -7.10 -4.03
C ASN A 487 -3.06 -7.67 -5.33
N PRO A 488 -1.75 -7.99 -5.35
CA PRO A 488 -1.03 -8.34 -6.57
C PRO A 488 -1.47 -9.67 -7.19
N PHE A 489 -2.10 -10.57 -6.42
CA PHE A 489 -2.55 -11.89 -6.85
C PHE A 489 -4.08 -12.04 -6.89
N LEU A 490 -4.82 -10.94 -7.05
CA LEU A 490 -6.28 -10.99 -7.27
C LEU A 490 -6.60 -11.80 -8.54
N VAL A 491 -7.77 -12.44 -8.62
CA VAL A 491 -8.20 -13.16 -9.84
C VAL A 491 -8.14 -12.22 -11.05
N GLY A 492 -7.41 -12.62 -12.09
CA GLY A 492 -7.09 -11.79 -13.25
C GLY A 492 -5.72 -11.07 -13.17
N TRP A 493 -4.92 -11.33 -12.14
CA TRP A 493 -3.59 -10.74 -11.99
C TRP A 493 -2.65 -11.04 -13.16
N GLU A 494 -2.75 -12.23 -13.77
CA GLU A 494 -1.95 -12.62 -14.94
C GLU A 494 -2.18 -11.68 -16.11
N TYR A 495 -3.43 -11.29 -16.35
CA TYR A 495 -3.78 -10.30 -17.38
C TYR A 495 -3.21 -8.93 -17.02
N SER A 496 -3.37 -8.47 -15.78
CA SER A 496 -2.82 -7.18 -15.33
C SER A 496 -1.29 -7.15 -15.48
N ALA A 497 -0.60 -8.23 -15.12
CA ALA A 497 0.84 -8.37 -15.32
C ALA A 497 1.20 -8.40 -16.82
N PHE A 498 0.47 -9.15 -17.64
CA PHE A 498 0.70 -9.20 -19.08
C PHE A 498 0.59 -7.81 -19.73
N VAL A 499 -0.40 -7.01 -19.37
CA VAL A 499 -0.58 -5.67 -19.94
C VAL A 499 0.51 -4.71 -19.44
N PHE A 500 0.64 -4.54 -18.12
CA PHE A 500 1.51 -3.51 -17.55
C PHE A 500 3.00 -3.87 -17.54
N LEU A 501 3.34 -5.15 -17.32
CA LEU A 501 4.72 -5.64 -17.29
C LEU A 501 5.13 -6.29 -18.62
N GLY A 502 4.22 -6.90 -19.36
CA GLY A 502 4.53 -7.54 -20.64
C GLY A 502 4.51 -6.54 -21.80
N MET A 503 3.31 -6.11 -22.18
CA MET A 503 3.07 -5.29 -23.36
C MET A 503 3.76 -3.92 -23.28
N ASN A 504 3.57 -3.20 -22.17
CA ASN A 504 4.14 -1.85 -22.02
C ASN A 504 5.66 -1.87 -21.87
N PHE A 505 6.22 -2.82 -21.12
CA PHE A 505 7.68 -3.02 -21.07
C PHE A 505 8.25 -3.36 -22.44
N PHE A 506 7.60 -4.26 -23.19
CA PHE A 506 8.03 -4.60 -24.53
C PHE A 506 8.00 -3.38 -25.46
N GLY A 507 6.94 -2.57 -25.39
CA GLY A 507 6.85 -1.29 -26.11
C GLY A 507 8.02 -0.36 -25.79
N LEU A 508 8.33 -0.16 -24.51
CA LEU A 508 9.48 0.65 -24.08
C LEU A 508 10.82 0.12 -24.58
N VAL A 509 11.02 -1.20 -24.57
CA VAL A 509 12.24 -1.84 -25.09
C VAL A 509 12.39 -1.63 -26.60
N VAL A 510 11.30 -1.82 -27.36
CA VAL A 510 11.29 -1.56 -28.82
C VAL A 510 11.65 -0.10 -29.08
N ILE A 511 10.98 0.82 -28.40
CA ILE A 511 11.23 2.25 -28.52
C ILE A 511 12.71 2.57 -28.21
N PHE A 512 13.25 2.08 -27.09
CA PHE A 512 14.64 2.31 -26.70
C PHE A 512 15.63 1.85 -27.78
N TYR A 513 15.45 0.64 -28.30
CA TYR A 513 16.34 0.08 -29.34
C TYR A 513 16.26 0.89 -30.65
N VAL A 514 15.04 1.24 -31.06
CA VAL A 514 14.77 1.99 -32.29
C VAL A 514 15.37 3.40 -32.22
N TYR A 515 15.26 4.09 -31.09
CA TYR A 515 15.87 5.42 -30.91
C TYR A 515 17.38 5.35 -30.82
N THR A 516 17.93 4.35 -30.12
CA THR A 516 19.38 4.13 -30.08
C THR A 516 19.92 3.94 -31.50
N GLY A 517 19.26 3.12 -32.32
CA GLY A 517 19.58 2.95 -33.73
C GLY A 517 19.44 4.24 -34.55
N MET A 518 18.38 5.02 -34.32
CA MET A 518 18.14 6.30 -34.99
C MET A 518 19.25 7.31 -34.70
N PHE A 519 19.61 7.50 -33.42
CA PHE A 519 20.68 8.42 -33.03
C PHE A 519 22.05 7.95 -33.51
N ALA A 520 22.34 6.65 -33.47
CA ALA A 520 23.56 6.08 -34.04
C ALA A 520 23.64 6.34 -35.56
N SER A 521 22.51 6.21 -36.27
CA SER A 521 22.44 6.56 -37.69
C SER A 521 22.69 8.04 -37.91
N ILE A 522 21.99 8.94 -37.22
CA ILE A 522 22.18 10.39 -37.33
C ILE A 522 23.63 10.78 -37.04
N TRP A 523 24.24 10.21 -36.00
CA TRP A 523 25.62 10.46 -35.62
C TRP A 523 26.60 10.05 -36.73
N ARG A 524 26.40 8.86 -37.31
CA ARG A 524 27.19 8.36 -38.44
C ARG A 524 27.01 9.22 -39.69
N THR A 525 25.78 9.62 -40.02
CA THR A 525 25.50 10.44 -41.20
C THR A 525 26.03 11.87 -41.06
N ARG A 526 25.97 12.48 -39.86
CA ARG A 526 26.53 13.82 -39.58
C ARG A 526 28.05 13.89 -39.72
N HIS A 527 28.77 12.79 -39.46
CA HIS A 527 30.21 12.72 -39.68
C HIS A 527 30.58 12.56 -41.17
N ALA A 528 29.65 12.05 -41.99
CA ALA A 528 29.87 11.81 -43.42
C ALA A 528 29.43 12.99 -44.30
N THR A 529 28.37 13.72 -43.93
CA THR A 529 27.87 14.91 -44.62
C THR A 529 27.26 15.92 -43.63
N PRO A 530 27.45 17.24 -43.80
CA PRO A 530 26.79 18.25 -42.98
C PRO A 530 25.30 18.30 -43.34
N LEU A 531 24.48 17.55 -42.60
CA LEU A 531 23.02 17.58 -42.70
C LEU A 531 22.45 18.96 -42.30
N ALA A 532 21.31 19.31 -42.90
CA ALA A 532 20.57 20.53 -42.55
C ALA A 532 20.06 20.47 -41.10
N VAL A 533 20.11 21.61 -40.39
CA VAL A 533 19.77 21.78 -38.96
C VAL A 533 18.35 21.27 -38.59
N GLY A 534 17.44 21.19 -39.57
CA GLY A 534 16.04 20.79 -39.39
C GLY A 534 15.81 19.32 -38.99
N ASP A 535 16.64 18.37 -39.44
CA ASP A 535 16.43 16.94 -39.17
C ASP A 535 16.78 16.57 -37.70
N SER A 536 17.76 17.23 -37.12
CA SER A 536 18.12 17.07 -35.70
C SER A 536 17.08 17.65 -34.74
N GLU A 537 16.46 18.78 -35.10
CA GLU A 537 15.40 19.39 -34.29
C GLU A 537 14.13 18.52 -34.31
N PHE A 538 13.84 17.89 -35.45
CA PHE A 538 12.76 16.92 -35.59
C PHE A 538 13.00 15.68 -34.73
N ALA A 539 14.17 15.04 -34.82
CA ALA A 539 14.50 13.85 -34.03
C ALA A 539 14.49 14.10 -32.50
N LEU A 540 14.96 15.27 -32.05
CA LEU A 540 14.94 15.64 -30.62
C LEU A 540 13.51 15.73 -30.07
N ARG A 541 12.56 16.28 -30.84
CA ARG A 541 11.15 16.35 -30.43
C ARG A 541 10.55 14.97 -30.21
N PHE A 542 10.77 14.04 -31.15
CA PHE A 542 10.30 12.66 -31.01
C PHE A 542 10.96 11.93 -29.85
N PHE A 543 12.23 12.24 -29.54
CA PHE A 543 12.91 11.68 -28.38
C PHE A 543 12.30 12.16 -27.07
N LEU A 544 11.94 13.45 -26.97
CA LEU A 544 11.27 13.98 -25.78
C LEU A 544 9.90 13.35 -25.55
N ILE A 545 9.13 13.07 -26.62
CA ILE A 545 7.83 12.37 -26.53
C ILE A 545 7.99 10.96 -25.94
N VAL A 546 9.02 10.25 -26.38
CA VAL A 546 9.31 8.90 -25.90
C VAL A 546 9.84 8.91 -24.47
N LEU A 547 10.62 9.92 -24.11
CA LEU A 547 11.12 10.06 -22.75
C LEU A 547 9.98 10.33 -21.76
N THR A 548 8.96 11.10 -22.13
CA THR A 548 7.80 11.34 -21.26
C THR A 548 6.97 10.08 -21.05
N ASP A 549 6.80 9.25 -22.08
CA ASP A 549 6.12 7.96 -21.96
C ASP A 549 6.90 7.00 -21.05
N ALA A 550 8.21 6.86 -21.27
CA ALA A 550 9.09 6.05 -20.41
C ALA A 550 9.09 6.51 -18.94
N ALA A 551 9.10 7.83 -18.70
CA ALA A 551 9.05 8.40 -17.35
C ALA A 551 7.73 8.09 -16.63
N CYS A 552 6.64 7.85 -17.36
CA CYS A 552 5.35 7.48 -16.77
C CYS A 552 5.24 5.98 -16.51
N TRP A 553 5.80 5.13 -17.40
CA TRP A 553 5.65 3.68 -17.30
C TRP A 553 6.70 2.96 -16.47
N VAL A 554 7.95 3.45 -16.44
CA VAL A 554 9.02 2.83 -15.62
C VAL A 554 8.64 2.75 -14.13
N PRO A 555 8.13 3.82 -13.48
CA PRO A 555 7.69 3.73 -12.09
C PRO A 555 6.59 2.68 -11.89
N ILE A 556 5.63 2.59 -12.81
CA ILE A 556 4.51 1.64 -12.73
C ILE A 556 5.00 0.20 -12.79
N ILE A 557 5.93 -0.09 -13.71
CA ILE A 557 6.55 -1.40 -13.86
C ILE A 557 7.33 -1.78 -12.58
N VAL A 558 8.13 -0.87 -12.05
CA VAL A 558 8.88 -1.09 -10.80
C VAL A 558 7.93 -1.38 -9.64
N LEU A 559 6.87 -0.59 -9.48
CA LEU A 559 5.89 -0.79 -8.42
C LEU A 559 5.15 -2.13 -8.55
N LYS A 560 4.84 -2.55 -9.78
CA LYS A 560 4.22 -3.85 -10.02
C LYS A 560 5.14 -5.01 -9.62
N ILE A 561 6.43 -4.93 -9.94
CA ILE A 561 7.42 -5.93 -9.54
C ILE A 561 7.53 -5.99 -8.01
N VAL A 562 7.66 -4.83 -7.34
CA VAL A 562 7.75 -4.75 -5.88
C VAL A 562 6.50 -5.35 -5.22
N ALA A 563 5.30 -5.00 -5.72
CA ALA A 563 4.05 -5.58 -5.22
C ALA A 563 4.03 -7.11 -5.36
N MET A 564 4.49 -7.67 -6.48
CA MET A 564 4.57 -9.12 -6.68
C MET A 564 5.58 -9.83 -5.76
N THR A 565 6.60 -9.13 -5.26
CA THR A 565 7.51 -9.66 -4.23
C THR A 565 6.93 -9.70 -2.82
N LYS A 566 5.65 -9.32 -2.65
CA LYS A 566 4.93 -9.19 -1.36
C LYS A 566 5.57 -8.17 -0.40
N TYR A 567 6.39 -7.25 -0.91
CA TYR A 567 6.89 -6.13 -0.12
C TYR A 567 5.78 -5.09 0.06
N PRO A 568 5.56 -4.55 1.28
CA PRO A 568 4.46 -3.63 1.53
C PRO A 568 4.63 -2.34 0.72
N VAL A 569 3.68 -2.07 -0.19
CA VAL A 569 3.60 -0.83 -0.94
C VAL A 569 2.61 0.10 -0.23
N PRO A 570 2.98 1.36 0.08
CA PRO A 570 2.07 2.31 0.70
C PRO A 570 0.81 2.52 -0.18
N PRO A 571 -0.41 2.37 0.37
CA PRO A 571 -1.65 2.50 -0.41
C PRO A 571 -1.82 3.89 -1.05
N ASP A 572 -1.26 4.91 -0.40
CA ASP A 572 -1.19 6.29 -0.93
C ASP A 572 -0.51 6.38 -2.30
N LEU A 573 0.47 5.51 -2.57
CA LEU A 573 1.25 5.54 -3.80
C LEU A 573 0.41 5.15 -5.02
N HIS A 574 -0.55 4.25 -4.82
CA HIS A 574 -1.48 3.83 -5.87
C HIS A 574 -2.31 5.01 -6.40
N ALA A 575 -2.83 5.89 -5.53
CA ALA A 575 -3.54 7.11 -5.93
C ALA A 575 -2.69 8.04 -6.81
N TRP A 576 -1.45 8.28 -6.37
CA TRP A 576 -0.52 9.16 -7.08
C TRP A 576 -0.16 8.62 -8.47
N VAL A 577 0.02 7.31 -8.59
CA VAL A 577 0.30 6.68 -9.87
C VAL A 577 -0.85 6.90 -10.85
N VAL A 578 -2.10 6.63 -10.44
CA VAL A 578 -3.27 6.69 -11.33
C VAL A 578 -3.67 8.14 -11.68
N ILE A 579 -3.61 9.06 -10.72
CA ILE A 579 -4.08 10.45 -10.91
C ILE A 579 -2.98 11.35 -11.50
N PHE A 580 -1.72 11.08 -11.19
CA PHE A 580 -0.60 11.95 -11.56
C PHE A 580 0.31 11.32 -12.60
N ILE A 581 0.93 10.17 -12.31
CA ILE A 581 1.99 9.62 -13.16
C ILE A 581 1.45 9.16 -14.51
N LEU A 582 0.40 8.34 -14.52
CA LEU A 582 -0.15 7.75 -15.74
C LEU A 582 -0.72 8.81 -16.72
N PRO A 583 -1.49 9.83 -16.28
CA PRO A 583 -2.09 10.79 -17.20
C PRO A 583 -1.17 11.95 -17.62
N VAL A 584 -0.02 12.14 -16.96
CA VAL A 584 0.94 13.20 -17.31
C VAL A 584 1.45 13.06 -18.74
N ASN A 585 1.66 11.83 -19.22
CA ASN A 585 2.04 11.57 -20.61
C ASN A 585 1.04 12.22 -21.59
N SER A 586 -0.25 11.91 -21.43
CA SER A 586 -1.35 12.44 -22.26
C SER A 586 -1.52 13.96 -22.16
N ALA A 587 -1.17 14.58 -21.02
CA ALA A 587 -1.21 16.03 -20.83
C ALA A 587 -0.03 16.76 -21.52
N VAL A 588 1.15 16.15 -21.52
CA VAL A 588 2.38 16.75 -22.05
C VAL A 588 2.51 16.54 -23.56
N ASN A 589 1.98 15.43 -24.10
CA ASN A 589 2.08 15.09 -25.53
C ASN A 589 1.71 16.25 -26.49
N PRO A 590 0.57 16.99 -26.31
CA PRO A 590 0.25 18.17 -27.11
C PRO A 590 1.36 19.22 -27.25
N LEU A 591 2.12 19.46 -26.18
CA LEU A 591 3.24 20.41 -26.18
C LEU A 591 4.36 19.93 -27.10
N LEU A 592 4.69 18.64 -27.01
CA LEU A 592 5.85 18.06 -27.67
C LEU A 592 5.66 17.84 -29.17
N TYR A 593 4.45 17.51 -29.64
CA TYR A 593 4.20 17.22 -31.06
C TYR A 593 3.47 18.34 -31.83
N THR A 594 2.90 19.36 -31.16
CA THR A 594 2.16 20.46 -31.81
C THR A 594 2.64 21.84 -31.38
N PHE A 595 2.62 22.17 -30.09
CA PHE A 595 2.84 23.57 -29.65
C PHE A 595 4.29 24.05 -29.79
N THR A 596 5.26 23.15 -29.81
CA THR A 596 6.67 23.48 -30.05
C THR A 596 7.04 23.62 -31.53
N THR A 597 6.10 23.44 -32.47
CA THR A 597 6.37 23.61 -33.91
C THR A 597 6.25 25.08 -34.36
N PRO A 598 7.25 25.65 -35.07
CA PRO A 598 7.25 27.06 -35.46
C PRO A 598 6.02 27.46 -36.29
N LYS A 599 5.64 26.61 -37.26
CA LYS A 599 4.47 26.82 -38.15
C LYS A 599 3.15 26.90 -37.37
N PHE A 600 3.00 26.14 -36.28
CA PHE A 600 1.79 26.20 -35.46
C PHE A 600 1.77 27.47 -34.59
N ARG A 601 2.91 27.86 -34.03
CA ARG A 601 3.05 29.10 -33.25
C ARG A 601 2.71 30.35 -34.08
N GLU A 602 3.17 30.39 -35.34
CA GLU A 602 2.84 31.43 -36.30
C GLU A 602 1.34 31.49 -36.61
N ARG A 603 0.70 30.33 -36.85
CA ARG A 603 -0.75 30.27 -37.15
C ARG A 603 -1.64 30.53 -35.95
N LEU A 604 -1.25 30.10 -34.75
CA LEU A 604 -1.96 30.45 -33.53
C LEU A 604 -1.88 31.97 -33.30
N ALA A 605 -0.72 32.57 -33.57
CA ALA A 605 -0.58 34.02 -33.55
C ALA A 605 -1.49 34.70 -34.60
N GLU A 606 -1.49 34.23 -35.84
CA GLU A 606 -2.32 34.81 -36.92
C GLU A 606 -3.84 34.61 -36.70
N GLY A 607 -4.26 33.43 -36.23
CA GLY A 607 -5.68 33.10 -36.06
C GLY A 607 -6.31 33.66 -34.79
N TRP A 608 -5.57 33.67 -33.68
CA TRP A 608 -6.05 34.15 -32.38
C TRP A 608 -5.81 35.65 -32.20
N PHE A 609 -4.59 36.15 -32.46
CA PHE A 609 -4.31 37.59 -32.38
C PHE A 609 -4.80 38.37 -33.61
N GLY A 610 -4.89 37.77 -34.80
CA GLY A 610 -5.50 38.42 -35.96
C GLY A 610 -6.99 38.70 -35.78
N ARG A 611 -7.73 37.82 -35.10
CA ARG A 611 -9.14 38.05 -34.73
C ARG A 611 -9.29 39.11 -33.65
N ILE A 612 -8.44 39.11 -32.62
CA ILE A 612 -8.44 40.16 -31.58
C ILE A 612 -8.08 41.52 -32.21
N ARG A 613 -7.09 41.57 -33.11
CA ARG A 613 -6.71 42.77 -33.85
C ARG A 613 -7.85 43.29 -34.73
N ASN A 614 -8.62 42.40 -35.39
CA ASN A 614 -9.79 42.78 -36.18
C ASN A 614 -10.99 43.24 -35.33
N ILE A 615 -11.12 42.76 -34.09
CA ILE A 615 -12.15 43.24 -33.14
C ILE A 615 -11.76 44.61 -32.57
N VAL A 616 -10.47 44.84 -32.32
CA VAL A 616 -9.94 46.13 -31.86
C VAL A 616 -9.96 47.18 -32.99
N SER A 617 -9.66 46.80 -34.23
CA SER A 617 -9.74 47.71 -35.38
C SER A 617 -11.18 48.06 -35.77
N ARG A 618 -12.13 47.10 -35.68
CA ARG A 618 -13.57 47.39 -35.87
C ARG A 618 -14.12 48.40 -34.85
N ARG A 619 -13.64 48.34 -33.59
CA ARG A 619 -14.00 49.33 -32.56
C ARG A 619 -13.47 50.74 -32.85
N GLN A 620 -12.35 50.89 -33.56
CA GLN A 620 -11.83 52.21 -33.98
C GLN A 620 -12.55 52.79 -35.20
N SER A 621 -13.04 51.95 -36.12
CA SER A 621 -13.83 52.43 -37.26
C SER A 621 -15.27 52.84 -36.89
N ASP A 622 -15.88 52.23 -35.87
CA ASP A 622 -17.22 52.63 -35.40
C ASP A 622 -17.21 53.88 -34.50
N THR A 623 -16.03 54.34 -34.04
CA THR A 623 -15.91 55.59 -33.25
C THR A 623 -15.67 56.85 -34.09
N GLN A 624 -15.46 56.74 -35.42
CA GLN A 624 -15.33 57.92 -36.30
C GLN A 624 -16.61 58.31 -37.06
N ILE A 625 -17.68 57.51 -37.03
CA ILE A 625 -18.96 57.84 -37.70
C ILE A 625 -19.94 58.60 -36.77
N SER A 626 -19.63 58.74 -35.48
CA SER A 626 -20.56 59.31 -34.48
C SER A 626 -20.08 60.58 -33.77
N ARG A 627 -19.06 61.30 -34.28
CA ARG A 627 -18.64 62.61 -33.75
C ARG A 627 -18.21 63.59 -34.84
N SER A 628 -19.16 64.12 -35.60
CA SER A 628 -19.02 65.44 -36.27
C SER A 628 -20.35 65.88 -36.90
N SER A 629 -21.35 66.16 -36.05
CA SER A 629 -22.53 66.95 -36.44
C SER A 629 -22.91 67.86 -35.28
N SER A 630 -22.19 68.98 -35.15
CA SER A 630 -22.74 70.30 -34.78
C SER A 630 -21.59 71.27 -34.48
N ASN A 631 -21.20 72.09 -35.47
CA ASN A 631 -21.33 73.54 -35.34
C ASN A 631 -20.95 74.23 -36.65
N LYS A 632 -21.80 75.19 -37.01
CA LYS A 632 -21.82 75.96 -38.25
C LYS A 632 -20.76 77.08 -38.25
N ASN A 633 -20.28 77.35 -39.47
CA ASN A 633 -19.87 78.63 -40.05
C ASN A 633 -18.72 79.43 -39.41
N VAL A 634 -17.59 79.52 -40.12
CA VAL A 634 -17.06 80.79 -40.66
C VAL A 634 -16.34 80.49 -42.00
N ILE A 635 -16.63 81.32 -43.01
CA ILE A 635 -16.06 81.35 -44.37
C ILE A 635 -14.83 82.26 -44.37
N LEU A 636 -13.80 81.88 -45.14
CA LEU A 636 -12.88 82.67 -46.00
C LEU A 636 -11.46 82.07 -45.94
N VAL A 637 -10.63 81.94 -46.98
CA VAL A 637 -10.67 82.01 -48.46
C VAL A 637 -9.17 82.02 -48.88
N LEU A 638 -8.85 81.50 -50.08
CA LEU A 638 -7.56 81.58 -50.82
C LEU A 638 -6.35 80.82 -50.24
N SER A 639 -5.39 80.29 -50.99
CA SER A 639 -5.19 79.83 -52.38
C SER A 639 -3.68 79.53 -52.46
N THR A 640 -3.26 78.51 -53.23
CA THR A 640 -1.97 78.42 -53.98
C THR A 640 -0.65 78.55 -53.15
N ASP A 641 0.48 77.90 -53.38
CA ASP A 641 1.05 77.18 -54.52
C ASP A 641 2.40 76.55 -54.06
N HIS A 642 2.91 75.62 -54.88
CA HIS A 642 4.33 75.27 -55.11
C HIS A 642 5.13 74.55 -53.99
N LYS A 643 5.61 73.31 -54.21
CA LYS A 643 6.81 72.89 -54.98
C LYS A 643 8.07 73.70 -54.64
N GLU A 644 9.04 73.11 -53.95
CA GLU A 644 10.27 72.56 -54.54
C GLU A 644 11.26 72.03 -53.47
N SER A 645 12.33 71.44 -53.97
CA SER A 645 13.15 70.38 -53.41
C SER A 645 14.54 70.83 -52.94
N ILE A 646 15.21 69.93 -52.19
CA ILE A 646 16.67 69.73 -52.07
C ILE A 646 17.46 70.67 -51.13
N GLY A 647 18.31 70.07 -50.29
CA GLY A 647 19.54 70.72 -49.80
C GLY A 647 20.06 70.24 -48.44
N THR A 648 21.22 69.57 -48.44
CA THR A 648 21.97 69.01 -47.31
C THR A 648 22.94 70.01 -46.63
N GLN A 649 23.44 69.60 -45.44
CA GLN A 649 24.52 70.18 -44.59
C GLN A 649 24.04 71.26 -43.57
N GLY A 650 24.44 71.33 -42.31
CA GLY A 650 25.37 70.60 -41.44
C GLY A 650 25.60 71.41 -40.13
N ILE A 651 26.30 70.80 -39.15
CA ILE A 651 27.09 71.42 -38.07
C ILE A 651 26.47 71.60 -36.64
N ARG A 652 27.05 70.80 -35.70
CA ARG A 652 27.48 71.00 -34.29
C ARG A 652 26.66 71.81 -33.28
N TYR A 653 26.56 71.26 -32.05
CA TYR A 653 26.95 71.86 -30.74
C TYR A 653 27.13 70.70 -29.73
N SER A 654 28.36 70.36 -29.29
CA SER A 654 29.05 70.74 -28.03
C SER A 654 28.47 70.17 -26.72
N THR A 655 29.23 69.28 -26.09
CA THR A 655 29.20 68.87 -24.66
C THR A 655 29.84 69.95 -23.76
N PRO A 656 29.64 69.91 -22.43
CA PRO A 656 30.68 69.30 -21.57
C PRO A 656 30.21 68.56 -20.29
N PHE A 657 31.01 67.58 -19.89
CA PHE A 657 31.46 67.14 -18.53
C PHE A 657 30.46 66.99 -17.36
N ASN A 658 30.42 65.79 -16.75
CA ASN A 658 31.33 65.45 -15.63
C ASN A 658 31.36 63.93 -15.29
N ASP A 659 32.55 63.48 -14.92
CA ASP A 659 33.02 62.13 -14.57
C ASP A 659 32.79 61.76 -13.08
N GLU A 660 32.79 60.46 -12.82
CA GLU A 660 33.37 59.69 -11.68
C GLU A 660 32.55 58.39 -11.52
N GLY A 661 33.04 57.15 -11.54
CA GLY A 661 34.39 56.60 -11.49
C GLY A 661 34.37 55.38 -10.55
N CYS A 662 34.44 54.14 -11.07
CA CYS A 662 35.16 53.05 -10.38
C CYS A 662 35.38 51.83 -11.30
N LYS A 663 36.64 51.39 -11.38
CA LYS A 663 37.18 50.29 -12.20
C LYS A 663 38.22 49.57 -11.34
N LYS A 664 38.23 48.24 -11.28
CA LYS A 664 39.42 47.34 -11.08
C LYS A 664 38.97 45.87 -11.08
N LYS A 665 39.43 45.06 -12.06
CA LYS A 665 40.57 44.10 -12.05
C LYS A 665 40.26 42.81 -11.24
N LEU A 666 40.08 41.65 -11.90
CA LEU A 666 41.10 40.64 -12.29
C LEU A 666 41.89 40.10 -11.09
N ASP A 667 41.73 38.80 -10.80
CA ASP A 667 42.85 37.87 -10.62
C ASP A 667 42.43 36.39 -10.66
N ASN A 668 43.31 35.60 -11.29
CA ASN A 668 43.36 34.15 -11.32
C ASN A 668 43.68 33.58 -9.92
N HIS A 669 43.16 32.40 -9.59
CA HIS A 669 43.96 31.36 -8.93
C HIS A 669 43.40 29.95 -9.15
N SER A 670 44.33 29.08 -9.49
CA SER A 670 44.29 27.62 -9.52
C SER A 670 44.10 27.01 -8.13
N PHE A 671 43.14 26.08 -7.98
CA PHE A 671 43.31 24.66 -7.59
C PHE A 671 41.98 23.93 -7.74
#